data_AF-M7X2A0-F1
#
_entry.id   AF-M7X2A0-F1
#
_cell.length_a   1.000
_cell.length_b   1.000
_cell.length_c   1.000
_cell.angle_alpha   90.00
_cell.angle_beta   90.00
_cell.angle_gamma   90.00
#
_symmetry.space_group_name_H-M   'P 1'
#
loop_
_entity.id
_entity.type
_entity.pdbx_description
1 polymer ?
#
loop_
_entity_poly.entity_id
_entity_poly.type
_entity_poly.pdbx_seq_one_letter_code
_entity_poly.pdbx_strand_id
1 'polypeptide(L)'
;MVIHKLDRYHLMVVCKYLQTVEDYLNIILINSKFKEIPAMFHYNPISINKQSKKLFVNIESQFLYSRYDELINGMSKYIVWYGCGLKTVKYYQIYYSLRPIFKRLYLNYTQMKDFHKEEGDVIYFGFSTYVKPIDVVDVSNFYGLSSECFKFNTVNSVILGHHIRELPPFCFDRCGIKQLDLSYITKIEGTQFYDDSLTALTLSKYLEKMDLNAFQECTNLKKITISEGSKEINVDVSYNFYTLLQLNGISCNCNIVNKDFTLFNPLKHKEENTVIDNIVCSETKSLLNLSQQTLIVNGLMSIPFLSIAHRIKSIKEIVLSSDVEIIQPSAFYYLIHLEKINLNSVRKIGSHAFELCQHLKEVDLSNIRSLGMSCFSKCKELMTVKYSTYLTTIPAYSFISCSNLKEIEGLDFVQKYEESCFRHCNKLTINEVFSNLKSIYSYCGSKINVSSLKSSTIHFGPKSFIANTSLQSIHISQLFPRSKILPSKCFALCTNLTSVQIDDIKCLEKGCFANCYSLINLVLPTSLVLIKRLCFSNCTSLKSLEFPSRLKHIQSLSFSKCYSLTRIMFKSSKTKCHQEAFLKCPLKIITFNEGNYFRGTLSYQQHLDLQEIGIKSEHIIYTRHDRRRYGNNIPSCVDIIGTKAFDGCSSEEIVIPSTIKKLDCYCFYHCKKLKRIKIPALLFDSFKQINEEIVQDNQPNSSLLSKIEMMHHPHHQSVTPKLKYSTTISFKSTVIYINNSNEITSIELIKY
;
A
#
# COMPACT_ATOMS: atom_id res chain seq x y z
N MET A 1 -17.27 -35.73 27.04
CA MET A 1 -18.44 -34.92 26.62
C MET A 1 -19.62 -35.30 27.48
N VAL A 2 -20.31 -34.34 28.09
CA VAL A 2 -21.63 -34.59 28.70
C VAL A 2 -22.65 -34.57 27.58
N ILE A 3 -23.33 -35.70 27.34
CA ILE A 3 -24.44 -35.74 26.38
C ILE A 3 -25.67 -35.13 27.06
N HIS A 4 -25.86 -33.83 26.89
CA HIS A 4 -27.08 -33.15 27.33
C HIS A 4 -28.28 -33.73 26.58
N LYS A 5 -29.08 -34.55 27.27
CA LYS A 5 -30.33 -35.09 26.72
C LYS A 5 -31.32 -33.94 26.52
N LEU A 6 -31.77 -33.74 25.29
CA LEU A 6 -32.71 -32.67 24.93
C LEU A 6 -33.99 -32.76 25.80
N ASP A 7 -34.24 -31.73 26.61
CA ASP A 7 -35.45 -31.63 27.45
C ASP A 7 -36.61 -30.94 26.70
N ARG A 8 -37.74 -30.76 27.38
CA ARG A 8 -38.95 -30.16 26.80
C ARG A 8 -38.78 -28.67 26.44
N TYR A 9 -37.99 -27.90 27.20
CA TYR A 9 -37.79 -26.47 26.96
C TYR A 9 -36.83 -26.24 25.80
N HIS A 10 -35.76 -27.03 25.71
CA HIS A 10 -34.87 -27.05 24.55
C HIS A 10 -35.63 -27.43 23.27
N LEU A 11 -36.50 -28.45 23.33
CA LEU A 11 -37.32 -28.83 22.18
C LEU A 11 -38.40 -27.79 21.84
N MET A 12 -39.00 -27.10 22.82
CA MET A 12 -39.87 -25.93 22.54
C MET A 12 -39.17 -24.83 21.73
N VAL A 13 -37.86 -24.60 21.94
CA VAL A 13 -37.10 -23.63 21.13
C VAL A 13 -36.92 -24.14 19.69
N VAL A 14 -36.57 -25.42 19.51
CA VAL A 14 -36.45 -26.05 18.19
C VAL A 14 -37.79 -26.04 17.43
N CYS A 15 -38.90 -26.32 18.12
CA CYS A 15 -40.24 -26.32 17.54
C CYS A 15 -40.60 -25.00 16.82
N LYS A 16 -40.09 -23.84 17.27
CA LYS A 16 -40.33 -22.53 16.65
C LYS A 16 -39.79 -22.38 15.21
N TYR A 17 -38.99 -23.34 14.73
CA TYR A 17 -38.40 -23.34 13.38
C TYR A 17 -39.04 -24.37 12.43
N LEU A 18 -39.99 -25.16 12.92
CA LEU A 18 -40.78 -26.09 12.10
C LEU A 18 -41.82 -25.32 11.27
N GLN A 19 -42.28 -25.88 10.16
CA GLN A 19 -43.13 -25.16 9.20
C GLN A 19 -44.54 -25.76 9.07
N THR A 20 -44.69 -27.05 9.35
CA THR A 20 -45.94 -27.80 9.12
C THR A 20 -46.47 -28.45 10.40
N VAL A 21 -47.76 -28.80 10.38
CA VAL A 21 -48.38 -29.61 11.45
C VAL A 21 -47.75 -31.01 11.50
N GLU A 22 -47.31 -31.53 10.35
CA GLU A 22 -46.68 -32.86 10.25
C GLU A 22 -45.30 -32.90 10.94
N ASP A 23 -44.48 -31.86 10.79
CA ASP A 23 -43.21 -31.70 11.54
C ASP A 23 -43.44 -31.81 13.05
N TYR A 24 -44.48 -31.13 13.55
CA TYR A 24 -44.85 -31.15 14.96
C TYR A 24 -45.31 -32.53 15.41
N LEU A 25 -46.18 -33.19 14.63
CA LEU A 25 -46.66 -34.54 14.94
C LEU A 25 -45.48 -35.53 14.97
N ASN A 26 -44.61 -35.50 13.96
CA ASN A 26 -43.42 -36.33 13.91
C ASN A 26 -42.53 -36.12 15.15
N ILE A 27 -42.26 -34.87 15.54
CA ILE A 27 -41.39 -34.58 16.69
C ILE A 27 -42.00 -35.00 18.03
N ILE A 28 -43.31 -34.81 18.26
CA ILE A 28 -43.94 -35.23 19.54
C ILE A 28 -44.19 -36.74 19.62
N LEU A 29 -44.20 -37.45 18.49
CA LEU A 29 -44.32 -38.91 18.44
C LEU A 29 -42.99 -39.64 18.71
N ILE A 30 -41.83 -39.00 18.52
CA ILE A 30 -40.50 -39.56 18.84
C ILE A 30 -40.39 -40.03 20.30
N ASN A 31 -41.05 -39.34 21.24
CA ASN A 31 -41.01 -39.74 22.65
C ASN A 31 -42.22 -39.24 23.45
N SER A 32 -42.76 -40.08 24.35
CA SER A 32 -43.89 -39.74 25.22
C SER A 32 -43.68 -38.45 26.02
N LYS A 33 -42.44 -38.15 26.45
CA LYS A 33 -42.09 -36.92 27.19
C LYS A 33 -42.26 -35.61 26.40
N PHE A 34 -42.51 -35.70 25.09
CA PHE A 34 -42.68 -34.54 24.20
C PHE A 34 -44.13 -34.26 23.82
N LYS A 35 -45.08 -35.14 24.19
CA LYS A 35 -46.52 -34.99 23.89
C LYS A 35 -47.15 -33.72 24.47
N GLU A 36 -46.61 -33.20 25.57
CA GLU A 36 -47.10 -31.98 26.23
C GLU A 36 -46.72 -30.67 25.50
N ILE A 37 -45.67 -30.69 24.66
CA ILE A 37 -45.06 -29.48 24.08
C ILE A 37 -46.06 -28.57 23.34
N PRO A 38 -46.99 -29.08 22.52
CA PRO A 38 -48.01 -28.24 21.87
C PRO A 38 -48.94 -27.50 22.85
N ALA A 39 -49.16 -28.05 24.05
CA ALA A 39 -49.92 -27.40 25.12
C ALA A 39 -49.08 -26.39 25.95
N MET A 40 -47.75 -26.36 25.77
CA MET A 40 -46.86 -25.37 26.40
C MET A 40 -46.80 -24.04 25.62
N PHE A 41 -47.46 -23.96 24.46
CA PHE A 41 -47.51 -22.76 23.62
C PHE A 41 -48.79 -21.94 23.86
N HIS A 42 -48.62 -20.69 24.32
CA HIS A 42 -49.71 -19.70 24.45
C HIS A 42 -49.99 -18.90 23.15
N TYR A 43 -49.30 -19.25 22.06
CA TYR A 43 -49.50 -18.72 20.71
C TYR A 43 -49.27 -19.83 19.68
N ASN A 44 -49.91 -19.79 18.50
CA ASN A 44 -49.63 -20.79 17.47
C ASN A 44 -48.24 -20.53 16.84
N PRO A 45 -47.31 -21.50 16.87
CA PRO A 45 -45.95 -21.30 16.35
C PRO A 45 -45.82 -21.53 14.83
N ILE A 46 -46.87 -22.03 14.20
CA ILE A 46 -47.05 -22.23 12.75
C ILE A 46 -48.47 -21.77 12.36
N SER A 47 -48.74 -21.55 11.07
CA SER A 47 -50.10 -21.29 10.59
C SER A 47 -51.04 -22.46 10.93
N ILE A 48 -52.23 -22.14 11.43
CA ILE A 48 -53.25 -23.12 11.84
C ILE A 48 -54.64 -22.77 11.30
N ASN A 49 -55.51 -23.77 11.30
CA ASN A 49 -56.93 -23.67 10.95
C ASN A 49 -57.79 -24.26 12.08
N LYS A 50 -59.12 -24.23 11.94
CA LYS A 50 -60.09 -24.78 12.92
C LYS A 50 -59.82 -26.24 13.32
N GLN A 51 -59.21 -27.05 12.46
CA GLN A 51 -58.84 -28.43 12.77
C GLN A 51 -57.50 -28.51 13.51
N SER A 52 -56.44 -27.88 12.97
CA SER A 52 -55.10 -27.93 13.58
C SER A 52 -54.96 -27.10 14.85
N LYS A 53 -55.90 -26.19 15.16
CA LYS A 53 -56.04 -25.56 16.50
C LYS A 53 -56.03 -26.61 17.63
N LYS A 54 -56.62 -27.79 17.39
CA LYS A 54 -56.70 -28.87 18.39
C LYS A 54 -55.35 -29.38 18.87
N LEU A 55 -54.27 -29.15 18.11
CA LEU A 55 -52.91 -29.50 18.52
C LEU A 55 -52.39 -28.52 19.58
N PHE A 56 -52.64 -27.23 19.43
CA PHE A 56 -52.16 -26.17 20.32
C PHE A 56 -53.29 -25.67 21.23
N VAL A 57 -53.66 -26.49 22.22
CA VAL A 57 -54.87 -26.29 23.03
C VAL A 57 -54.91 -25.02 23.87
N ASN A 58 -53.75 -24.52 24.32
CA ASN A 58 -53.63 -23.41 25.27
C ASN A 58 -53.31 -22.06 24.61
N ILE A 59 -53.55 -21.91 23.30
CA ILE A 59 -53.23 -20.66 22.60
C ILE A 59 -54.23 -19.54 22.96
N GLU A 60 -53.67 -18.42 23.39
CA GLU A 60 -54.38 -17.18 23.73
C GLU A 60 -54.19 -16.11 22.64
N SER A 61 -53.00 -16.07 22.03
CA SER A 61 -52.64 -15.11 20.98
C SER A 61 -52.49 -15.80 19.63
N GLN A 62 -53.31 -15.46 18.64
CA GLN A 62 -53.13 -16.00 17.28
C GLN A 62 -52.08 -15.19 16.50
N PHE A 63 -51.05 -15.86 16.01
CA PHE A 63 -50.04 -15.32 15.10
C PHE A 63 -50.47 -15.67 13.66
N LEU A 64 -50.55 -14.66 12.79
CA LEU A 64 -50.92 -14.80 11.39
C LEU A 64 -49.67 -14.61 10.53
N TYR A 65 -49.18 -15.71 9.94
CA TYR A 65 -47.93 -15.75 9.18
C TYR A 65 -48.13 -15.52 7.68
N SER A 66 -49.37 -15.59 7.19
CA SER A 66 -49.74 -15.18 5.84
C SER A 66 -51.10 -14.48 5.81
N ARG A 67 -51.38 -13.79 4.70
CA ARG A 67 -52.71 -13.20 4.39
C ARG A 67 -53.81 -14.23 4.08
N TYR A 68 -53.49 -15.51 4.16
CA TYR A 68 -54.38 -16.64 3.88
C TYR A 68 -54.63 -17.50 5.13
N ASP A 69 -54.03 -17.16 6.27
CA ASP A 69 -54.21 -17.86 7.55
C ASP A 69 -55.66 -17.66 8.05
N GLU A 70 -56.30 -18.75 8.49
CA GLU A 70 -57.68 -18.70 8.97
C GLU A 70 -57.75 -17.99 10.34
N LEU A 71 -58.52 -16.91 10.45
CA LEU A 71 -58.85 -16.30 11.74
C LEU A 71 -59.67 -17.27 12.61
N ILE A 72 -59.21 -17.49 13.83
CA ILE A 72 -59.84 -18.39 14.80
C ILE A 72 -60.45 -17.55 15.92
N ASN A 73 -61.78 -17.58 16.02
CA ASN A 73 -62.53 -16.82 17.03
C ASN A 73 -62.13 -17.21 18.46
N GLY A 74 -62.23 -16.24 19.38
CA GLY A 74 -62.02 -16.44 20.82
C GLY A 74 -60.58 -16.26 21.32
N MET A 75 -59.68 -15.69 20.50
CA MET A 75 -58.33 -15.32 20.94
C MET A 75 -58.35 -14.00 21.73
N SER A 76 -57.47 -13.86 22.71
CA SER A 76 -57.29 -12.61 23.47
C SER A 76 -56.54 -11.55 22.66
N LYS A 77 -55.65 -11.97 21.77
CA LYS A 77 -54.88 -11.09 20.86
C LYS A 77 -54.71 -11.73 19.48
N TYR A 78 -54.60 -10.89 18.46
CA TYR A 78 -54.22 -11.29 17.10
C TYR A 78 -52.97 -10.50 16.71
N ILE A 79 -51.99 -11.18 16.12
CA ILE A 79 -50.69 -10.60 15.78
C ILE A 79 -50.37 -10.92 14.31
N VAL A 80 -50.28 -9.89 13.48
CA VAL A 80 -49.95 -10.01 12.05
C VAL A 80 -48.43 -10.04 11.89
N TRP A 81 -47.88 -11.21 11.58
CA TRP A 81 -46.44 -11.42 11.41
C TRP A 81 -45.94 -11.16 9.98
N TYR A 82 -46.81 -11.30 8.98
CA TYR A 82 -46.48 -11.00 7.58
C TYR A 82 -46.41 -9.50 7.30
N GLY A 83 -45.65 -9.13 6.25
CA GLY A 83 -45.58 -7.75 5.79
C GLY A 83 -46.87 -7.30 5.12
N CYS A 84 -47.51 -6.25 5.63
CA CYS A 84 -48.77 -5.74 5.08
C CYS A 84 -48.85 -4.22 5.10
N GLY A 85 -49.64 -3.62 4.21
CA GLY A 85 -49.87 -2.16 4.18
C GLY A 85 -51.24 -1.74 4.70
N LEU A 86 -51.52 -0.42 4.69
CA LEU A 86 -52.71 0.19 5.30
C LEU A 86 -54.06 -0.38 4.78
N LYS A 87 -54.10 -0.94 3.56
CA LYS A 87 -55.29 -1.69 3.05
C LYS A 87 -55.63 -2.92 3.90
N THR A 88 -54.62 -3.62 4.41
CA THR A 88 -54.78 -4.79 5.29
C THR A 88 -55.20 -4.38 6.70
N VAL A 89 -54.70 -3.26 7.21
CA VAL A 89 -55.15 -2.68 8.50
C VAL A 89 -56.65 -2.39 8.43
N LYS A 90 -57.09 -1.63 7.43
CA LYS A 90 -58.52 -1.34 7.21
C LYS A 90 -59.35 -2.59 6.96
N TYR A 91 -58.78 -3.65 6.35
CA TYR A 91 -59.46 -4.93 6.17
C TYR A 91 -59.77 -5.63 7.52
N TYR A 92 -58.80 -5.74 8.43
CA TYR A 92 -59.03 -6.31 9.77
C TYR A 92 -60.02 -5.48 10.60
N GLN A 93 -59.94 -4.15 10.52
CA GLN A 93 -60.84 -3.24 11.23
C GLN A 93 -62.27 -3.30 10.71
N ILE A 94 -62.49 -3.28 9.39
CA ILE A 94 -63.83 -3.18 8.79
C ILE A 94 -64.54 -4.54 8.73
N TYR A 95 -63.85 -5.62 8.34
CA TYR A 95 -64.49 -6.91 8.11
C TYR A 95 -64.55 -7.82 9.33
N TYR A 96 -63.70 -7.58 10.34
CA TYR A 96 -63.63 -8.41 11.55
C TYR A 96 -63.78 -7.62 12.85
N SER A 97 -63.88 -6.28 12.80
CA SER A 97 -63.89 -5.41 14.00
C SER A 97 -62.66 -5.59 14.90
N LEU A 98 -61.53 -6.04 14.34
CA LEU A 98 -60.29 -6.33 15.08
C LEU A 98 -59.27 -5.20 14.97
N ARG A 99 -58.52 -4.99 16.05
CA ARG A 99 -57.26 -4.23 16.07
C ARG A 99 -56.10 -5.18 16.40
N PRO A 100 -55.54 -5.91 15.41
CA PRO A 100 -54.40 -6.78 15.64
C PRO A 100 -53.11 -5.95 15.78
N ILE A 101 -52.11 -6.51 16.47
CA ILE A 101 -50.77 -5.91 16.56
C ILE A 101 -50.00 -6.25 15.28
N PHE A 102 -49.47 -5.24 14.57
CA PHE A 102 -48.74 -5.45 13.32
C PHE A 102 -47.23 -5.56 13.56
N LYS A 103 -46.62 -6.71 13.25
CA LYS A 103 -45.16 -6.87 13.38
C LYS A 103 -44.37 -6.15 12.29
N ARG A 104 -44.95 -6.01 11.08
CA ARG A 104 -44.29 -5.45 9.89
C ARG A 104 -45.27 -4.65 9.03
N LEU A 105 -45.48 -3.38 9.36
CA LEU A 105 -46.38 -2.51 8.61
C LEU A 105 -45.62 -1.74 7.52
N TYR A 106 -46.07 -1.85 6.27
CA TYR A 106 -45.50 -1.18 5.10
C TYR A 106 -46.37 0.01 4.68
N LEU A 107 -45.92 1.23 4.98
CA LEU A 107 -46.59 2.45 4.56
C LEU A 107 -45.91 3.06 3.32
N ASN A 108 -46.69 3.82 2.54
CA ASN A 108 -46.18 4.68 1.48
C ASN A 108 -46.47 6.16 1.80
N TYR A 109 -46.01 7.08 0.95
CA TYR A 109 -46.13 8.53 1.17
C TYR A 109 -47.56 8.98 1.54
N THR A 110 -48.56 8.67 0.70
CA THR A 110 -49.93 9.16 0.93
C THR A 110 -50.57 8.48 2.12
N GLN A 111 -50.19 7.24 2.41
CA GLN A 111 -50.67 6.48 3.56
C GLN A 111 -50.19 7.05 4.89
N MET A 112 -48.95 7.58 5.01
CA MET A 112 -48.48 8.15 6.28
C MET A 112 -49.20 9.44 6.68
N LYS A 113 -49.58 10.30 5.74
CA LYS A 113 -50.23 11.58 6.06
C LYS A 113 -51.53 11.40 6.86
N ASP A 114 -52.27 10.33 6.55
CA ASP A 114 -53.55 10.01 7.16
C ASP A 114 -53.44 8.89 8.23
N PHE A 115 -52.21 8.54 8.64
CA PHE A 115 -51.97 7.42 9.57
C PHE A 115 -51.91 7.90 11.02
N HIS A 116 -52.89 7.47 11.83
CA HIS A 116 -52.98 7.83 13.23
C HIS A 116 -53.37 6.62 14.09
N LYS A 117 -52.59 6.36 15.15
CA LYS A 117 -52.96 5.49 16.30
C LYS A 117 -53.24 4.01 16.00
N GLU A 118 -52.31 3.34 15.31
CA GLU A 118 -52.21 1.87 15.33
C GLU A 118 -50.95 1.42 16.10
N GLU A 119 -50.99 0.25 16.73
CA GLU A 119 -49.85 -0.34 17.46
C GLU A 119 -49.11 -1.38 16.62
N GLY A 120 -47.77 -1.36 16.64
CA GLY A 120 -46.96 -2.34 15.93
C GLY A 120 -45.48 -2.35 16.32
N ASP A 121 -44.83 -3.50 16.14
CA ASP A 121 -43.41 -3.67 16.52
C ASP A 121 -42.49 -2.85 15.62
N VAL A 122 -42.60 -3.00 14.29
CA VAL A 122 -41.69 -2.39 13.32
C VAL A 122 -42.46 -1.76 12.16
N ILE A 123 -42.23 -0.46 11.96
CA ILE A 123 -42.63 0.25 10.75
C ILE A 123 -41.58 0.07 9.65
N TYR A 124 -42.08 -0.31 8.47
CA TYR A 124 -41.39 -0.27 7.19
C TYR A 124 -42.04 0.82 6.34
N PHE A 125 -41.25 1.56 5.57
CA PHE A 125 -41.77 2.54 4.63
C PHE A 125 -41.18 2.29 3.24
N GLY A 126 -42.02 2.36 2.22
CA GLY A 126 -41.71 1.96 0.85
C GLY A 126 -41.51 3.14 -0.08
N PHE A 127 -40.46 3.07 -0.91
CA PHE A 127 -40.11 4.09 -1.89
C PHE A 127 -41.29 4.54 -2.76
N SER A 128 -41.44 5.85 -2.93
CA SER A 128 -42.39 6.47 -3.85
C SER A 128 -41.65 7.43 -4.77
N THR A 129 -41.76 7.24 -6.08
CA THR A 129 -41.05 8.05 -7.07
C THR A 129 -41.64 9.47 -7.15
N TYR A 130 -40.84 10.47 -6.78
CA TYR A 130 -41.15 11.91 -6.87
C TYR A 130 -42.45 12.34 -6.18
N VAL A 131 -42.33 12.76 -4.91
CA VAL A 131 -43.44 13.35 -4.14
C VAL A 131 -43.01 14.65 -3.47
N LYS A 132 -44.00 15.46 -3.05
CA LYS A 132 -43.79 16.72 -2.29
C LYS A 132 -43.15 16.43 -0.91
N PRO A 133 -42.60 17.44 -0.21
CA PRO A 133 -42.13 17.26 1.16
C PRO A 133 -43.25 16.90 2.15
N ILE A 134 -42.93 16.09 3.17
CA ILE A 134 -43.72 15.95 4.39
C ILE A 134 -43.12 16.84 5.48
N ASP A 135 -43.94 17.67 6.13
CA ASP A 135 -43.43 18.58 7.16
C ASP A 135 -43.12 17.89 8.50
N VAL A 136 -43.98 16.98 8.95
CA VAL A 136 -43.79 16.21 10.19
C VAL A 136 -44.28 14.77 9.99
N VAL A 137 -43.51 13.80 10.46
CA VAL A 137 -43.90 12.38 10.56
C VAL A 137 -43.86 11.96 12.02
N ASP A 138 -44.96 11.39 12.53
CA ASP A 138 -45.04 10.86 13.90
C ASP A 138 -45.07 9.32 13.88
N VAL A 139 -44.05 8.71 14.49
CA VAL A 139 -43.91 7.25 14.66
C VAL A 139 -43.91 6.83 16.14
N SER A 140 -44.41 7.68 17.03
CA SER A 140 -44.34 7.49 18.49
C SER A 140 -45.05 6.25 19.04
N ASN A 141 -45.96 5.65 18.27
CA ASN A 141 -46.74 4.47 18.63
C ASN A 141 -46.11 3.13 18.16
N PHE A 142 -44.93 3.16 17.54
CA PHE A 142 -44.17 1.97 17.14
C PHE A 142 -43.05 1.65 18.13
N TYR A 143 -42.73 0.37 18.32
CA TYR A 143 -41.61 -0.06 19.17
C TYR A 143 -40.24 0.10 18.49
N GLY A 144 -40.18 0.13 17.14
CA GLY A 144 -38.95 0.28 16.38
C GLY A 144 -39.15 0.62 14.90
N LEU A 145 -38.05 0.96 14.25
CA LEU A 145 -37.96 1.32 12.83
C LEU A 145 -37.32 0.18 12.02
N SER A 146 -37.53 0.17 10.70
CA SER A 146 -36.72 -0.65 9.78
C SER A 146 -35.47 0.10 9.31
N SER A 147 -34.44 -0.62 8.87
CA SER A 147 -33.40 -0.05 8.02
C SER A 147 -34.01 0.66 6.81
N GLU A 148 -33.34 1.71 6.34
CA GLU A 148 -33.75 2.52 5.18
C GLU A 148 -35.12 3.24 5.30
N CYS A 149 -35.76 3.27 6.47
CA CYS A 149 -37.16 3.69 6.66
C CYS A 149 -37.58 4.92 5.84
N PHE A 150 -36.97 6.09 6.05
CA PHE A 150 -37.37 7.32 5.36
C PHE A 150 -36.54 7.62 4.10
N LYS A 151 -35.60 6.74 3.72
CA LYS A 151 -34.56 6.96 2.70
C LYS A 151 -35.10 7.47 1.36
N PHE A 152 -34.46 8.52 0.83
CA PHE A 152 -34.87 9.31 -0.35
C PHE A 152 -36.21 10.06 -0.26
N ASN A 153 -36.88 10.13 0.89
CA ASN A 153 -38.15 10.88 1.02
C ASN A 153 -37.89 12.21 1.72
N THR A 154 -38.29 13.31 1.09
CA THR A 154 -38.13 14.66 1.65
C THR A 154 -39.04 14.84 2.87
N VAL A 155 -38.46 14.78 4.07
CA VAL A 155 -39.14 14.91 5.36
C VAL A 155 -38.46 16.01 6.16
N ASN A 156 -39.20 17.02 6.62
CA ASN A 156 -38.60 18.15 7.35
C ASN A 156 -38.34 17.82 8.83
N SER A 157 -39.18 16.97 9.46
CA SER A 157 -39.08 16.58 10.88
C SER A 157 -39.69 15.19 11.14
N VAL A 158 -39.16 14.46 12.13
CA VAL A 158 -39.64 13.14 12.58
C VAL A 158 -39.74 13.12 14.11
N ILE A 159 -40.89 12.68 14.63
CA ILE A 159 -41.16 12.51 16.06
C ILE A 159 -41.00 11.03 16.41
N LEU A 160 -40.03 10.73 17.28
CA LEU A 160 -39.75 9.38 17.79
C LEU A 160 -40.41 9.14 19.15
N GLY A 161 -40.93 7.94 19.36
CA GLY A 161 -41.52 7.52 20.63
C GLY A 161 -40.46 7.13 21.66
N HIS A 162 -40.73 7.38 22.94
CA HIS A 162 -39.84 6.99 24.05
C HIS A 162 -39.62 5.46 24.21
N HIS A 163 -40.38 4.64 23.48
CA HIS A 163 -40.17 3.20 23.35
C HIS A 163 -39.10 2.83 22.33
N ILE A 164 -38.84 3.69 21.33
CA ILE A 164 -37.82 3.45 20.29
C ILE A 164 -36.46 3.71 20.92
N ARG A 165 -35.65 2.65 21.07
CA ARG A 165 -34.30 2.70 21.66
C ARG A 165 -33.17 2.51 20.66
N GLU A 166 -33.47 1.99 19.48
CA GLU A 166 -32.48 1.65 18.46
C GLU A 166 -32.82 2.31 17.12
N LEU A 167 -31.79 2.83 16.46
CA LEU A 167 -31.86 3.44 15.14
C LEU A 167 -31.06 2.59 14.12
N PRO A 168 -31.72 1.79 13.26
CA PRO A 168 -31.08 0.94 12.26
C PRO A 168 -30.39 1.71 11.12
N PRO A 169 -29.55 1.06 10.29
CA PRO A 169 -28.83 1.72 9.20
C PRO A 169 -29.70 2.45 8.17
N PHE A 170 -29.20 3.60 7.71
CA PHE A 170 -29.72 4.43 6.61
C PHE A 170 -31.16 4.95 6.79
N CYS A 171 -31.70 5.01 8.02
CA CYS A 171 -33.08 5.45 8.24
C CYS A 171 -33.37 6.87 7.72
N PHE A 172 -32.37 7.75 7.63
CA PHE A 172 -32.53 9.16 7.25
C PHE A 172 -31.72 9.58 6.00
N ASP A 173 -31.25 8.62 5.19
CA ASP A 173 -30.41 8.91 4.02
C ASP A 173 -31.16 9.67 2.93
N ARG A 174 -30.71 10.90 2.61
CA ARG A 174 -31.27 11.80 1.60
C ARG A 174 -32.70 12.24 1.92
N CYS A 175 -32.97 12.45 3.20
CA CYS A 175 -34.28 12.89 3.68
C CYS A 175 -34.46 14.41 3.76
N GLY A 176 -33.38 15.20 3.81
CA GLY A 176 -33.48 16.66 3.93
C GLY A 176 -33.83 17.18 5.35
N ILE A 177 -33.79 16.30 6.35
CA ILE A 177 -34.14 16.61 7.76
C ILE A 177 -33.15 17.64 8.32
N LYS A 178 -33.66 18.80 8.75
CA LYS A 178 -32.83 19.91 9.27
C LYS A 178 -32.53 19.80 10.76
N GLN A 179 -33.42 19.18 11.52
CA GLN A 179 -33.30 18.99 12.97
C GLN A 179 -33.82 17.60 13.34
N LEU A 180 -33.11 16.90 14.23
CA LEU A 180 -33.47 15.54 14.64
C LEU A 180 -33.28 15.37 16.15
N ASP A 181 -34.28 14.78 16.82
CA ASP A 181 -34.24 14.51 18.25
C ASP A 181 -34.14 12.99 18.51
N LEU A 182 -33.01 12.57 19.07
CA LEU A 182 -32.70 11.19 19.46
C LEU A 182 -32.61 11.03 21.00
N SER A 183 -33.27 11.90 21.78
CA SER A 183 -33.21 11.94 23.26
C SER A 183 -33.47 10.61 23.97
N TYR A 184 -34.16 9.67 23.33
CA TYR A 184 -34.53 8.35 23.88
C TYR A 184 -33.70 7.18 23.32
N ILE A 185 -32.89 7.40 22.28
CA ILE A 185 -32.13 6.35 21.59
C ILE A 185 -30.89 5.96 22.41
N THR A 186 -30.72 4.66 22.68
CA THR A 186 -29.52 4.11 23.32
C THR A 186 -28.54 3.51 22.31
N LYS A 187 -28.98 3.18 21.09
CA LYS A 187 -28.16 2.51 20.07
C LYS A 187 -28.39 3.07 18.67
N ILE A 188 -27.30 3.43 17.96
CA ILE A 188 -27.32 3.89 16.56
C ILE A 188 -26.40 3.01 15.73
N GLU A 189 -26.94 2.35 14.70
CA GLU A 189 -26.19 1.45 13.81
C GLU A 189 -26.07 1.98 12.38
N GLY A 190 -24.95 1.70 11.72
CA GLY A 190 -24.63 2.12 10.35
C GLY A 190 -24.55 3.64 10.14
N THR A 191 -24.35 4.02 8.87
CA THR A 191 -24.48 5.43 8.43
C THR A 191 -25.95 5.83 8.45
N GLN A 192 -26.30 7.00 9.00
CA GLN A 192 -27.67 7.52 9.00
C GLN A 192 -27.95 8.47 7.84
N PHE A 193 -26.94 9.22 7.39
CA PHE A 193 -27.05 10.23 6.33
C PHE A 193 -25.92 10.11 5.29
N TYR A 194 -26.25 10.16 3.99
CA TYR A 194 -25.32 10.55 2.92
C TYR A 194 -25.73 11.90 2.28
N ASP A 195 -26.20 12.82 3.12
CA ASP A 195 -26.47 14.22 2.78
C ASP A 195 -26.03 15.14 3.94
N ASP A 196 -25.92 16.43 3.65
CA ASP A 196 -25.47 17.48 4.56
C ASP A 196 -26.61 18.38 5.08
N SER A 197 -27.87 17.93 5.01
CA SER A 197 -29.04 18.78 5.35
C SER A 197 -29.24 19.02 6.86
N LEU A 198 -28.71 18.14 7.70
CA LEU A 198 -28.88 18.21 9.16
C LEU A 198 -28.10 19.38 9.75
N THR A 199 -28.78 20.26 10.50
CA THR A 199 -28.21 21.47 11.10
C THR A 199 -28.21 21.48 12.64
N ALA A 200 -29.14 20.73 13.26
CA ALA A 200 -29.17 20.50 14.70
C ALA A 200 -29.50 19.04 15.04
N LEU A 201 -28.93 18.52 16.13
CA LEU A 201 -29.10 17.15 16.60
C LEU A 201 -29.19 17.11 18.13
N THR A 202 -30.21 16.44 18.68
CA THR A 202 -30.23 16.06 20.09
C THR A 202 -29.87 14.58 20.24
N LEU A 203 -28.92 14.25 21.11
CA LEU A 203 -28.52 12.89 21.47
C LEU A 203 -29.05 12.52 22.86
N SER A 204 -29.23 11.22 23.12
CA SER A 204 -29.54 10.75 24.47
C SER A 204 -28.30 10.78 25.37
N LYS A 205 -28.46 11.17 26.64
CA LYS A 205 -27.45 10.91 27.69
C LYS A 205 -27.27 9.41 27.99
N TYR A 206 -28.22 8.57 27.55
CA TYR A 206 -28.21 7.12 27.69
C TYR A 206 -27.71 6.41 26.41
N LEU A 207 -26.96 7.10 25.54
CA LEU A 207 -26.42 6.47 24.33
C LEU A 207 -25.26 5.52 24.71
N GLU A 208 -25.48 4.22 24.52
CA GLU A 208 -24.56 3.12 24.84
C GLU A 208 -23.67 2.74 23.64
N LYS A 209 -24.16 2.90 22.41
CA LYS A 209 -23.44 2.59 21.18
C LYS A 209 -23.80 3.53 20.03
N MET A 210 -22.79 4.04 19.34
CA MET A 210 -22.90 4.65 18.02
C MET A 210 -21.89 3.98 17.07
N ASP A 211 -22.29 3.66 15.84
CA ASP A 211 -21.33 3.27 14.80
C ASP A 211 -20.61 4.52 14.26
N LEU A 212 -19.28 4.44 14.12
CA LEU A 212 -18.36 5.56 13.82
C LEU A 212 -18.80 6.51 12.69
N ASN A 213 -19.49 5.97 11.67
CA ASN A 213 -19.86 6.69 10.45
C ASN A 213 -21.30 7.26 10.48
N ALA A 214 -22.05 7.13 11.58
CA ALA A 214 -23.46 7.49 11.68
C ALA A 214 -23.80 8.87 11.08
N PHE A 215 -23.00 9.88 11.39
CA PHE A 215 -23.18 11.27 10.93
C PHE A 215 -22.01 11.77 10.06
N GLN A 216 -21.33 10.87 9.33
CA GLN A 216 -20.06 11.20 8.63
C GLN A 216 -20.19 12.35 7.61
N GLU A 217 -21.31 12.42 6.88
CA GLU A 217 -21.53 13.39 5.79
C GLU A 217 -22.30 14.66 6.24
N CYS A 218 -22.70 14.76 7.51
CA CYS A 218 -23.54 15.85 8.05
C CYS A 218 -22.77 17.18 8.22
N THR A 219 -22.15 17.69 7.17
CA THR A 219 -21.16 18.79 7.26
C THR A 219 -21.73 20.16 7.62
N ASN A 220 -23.05 20.39 7.50
CA ASN A 220 -23.71 21.61 7.98
C ASN A 220 -24.25 21.51 9.42
N LEU A 221 -24.03 20.40 10.12
CA LEU A 221 -24.43 20.24 11.52
C LEU A 221 -23.67 21.26 12.37
N LYS A 222 -24.42 22.12 13.07
CA LYS A 222 -23.87 23.25 13.84
C LYS A 222 -24.15 23.10 15.32
N LYS A 223 -25.38 22.69 15.67
CA LYS A 223 -25.82 22.50 17.06
C LYS A 223 -25.91 21.03 17.41
N ILE A 224 -25.21 20.59 18.44
CA ILE A 224 -25.47 19.32 19.11
C ILE A 224 -25.85 19.62 20.56
N THR A 225 -26.88 18.92 21.06
CA THR A 225 -27.30 18.97 22.47
C THR A 225 -27.48 17.54 23.00
N ILE A 226 -27.25 17.32 24.29
CA ILE A 226 -27.60 16.05 24.95
C ILE A 226 -28.87 16.27 25.78
N SER A 227 -29.74 15.25 25.83
CA SER A 227 -30.93 15.27 26.68
C SER A 227 -30.58 15.53 28.16
N GLU A 228 -31.46 16.29 28.82
CA GLU A 228 -31.33 16.71 30.22
C GLU A 228 -30.06 17.52 30.57
N GLY A 229 -29.39 18.14 29.60
CA GLY A 229 -28.35 19.14 29.85
C GLY A 229 -27.01 18.60 30.37
N SER A 230 -26.82 17.29 30.33
CA SER A 230 -25.48 16.68 30.48
C SER A 230 -24.54 17.18 29.38
N LYS A 231 -23.25 17.27 29.69
CA LYS A 231 -22.19 17.69 28.73
C LYS A 231 -21.33 16.52 28.25
N GLU A 232 -21.68 15.28 28.55
CA GLU A 232 -20.78 14.13 28.40
C GLU A 232 -21.44 12.95 27.67
N ILE A 233 -20.69 12.26 26.80
CA ILE A 233 -21.17 11.05 26.11
C ILE A 233 -20.08 9.96 26.04
N ASN A 234 -20.48 8.69 26.17
CA ASN A 234 -19.59 7.55 26.34
C ASN A 234 -19.66 6.56 25.15
N VAL A 235 -19.49 7.04 23.91
CA VAL A 235 -19.55 6.22 22.69
C VAL A 235 -18.40 6.49 21.73
N ASP A 236 -17.83 5.44 21.13
CA ASP A 236 -16.81 5.53 20.09
C ASP A 236 -17.34 6.32 18.87
N VAL A 237 -16.56 7.31 18.39
CA VAL A 237 -16.98 8.24 17.32
C VAL A 237 -15.85 8.48 16.31
N SER A 238 -16.22 8.82 15.07
CA SER A 238 -15.26 9.32 14.10
C SER A 238 -14.72 10.69 14.49
N TYR A 239 -13.45 10.95 14.15
CA TYR A 239 -12.73 12.18 14.51
C TYR A 239 -13.47 13.49 14.12
N ASN A 240 -14.17 13.49 12.98
CA ASN A 240 -14.98 14.65 12.54
C ASN A 240 -16.14 14.93 13.51
N PHE A 241 -16.84 13.89 13.96
CA PHE A 241 -17.97 14.03 14.88
C PHE A 241 -17.51 14.38 16.29
N TYR A 242 -16.39 13.81 16.76
CA TYR A 242 -15.72 14.23 17.99
C TYR A 242 -15.41 15.74 17.99
N THR A 243 -14.84 16.26 16.90
CA THR A 243 -14.55 17.68 16.74
C THR A 243 -15.82 18.54 16.85
N LEU A 244 -16.94 18.06 16.30
CA LEU A 244 -18.23 18.75 16.35
C LEU A 244 -18.85 18.79 17.76
N LEU A 245 -18.68 17.72 18.54
CA LEU A 245 -19.07 17.65 19.95
C LEU A 245 -18.27 18.65 20.79
N GLN A 246 -16.94 18.72 20.61
CA GLN A 246 -16.11 19.69 21.31
C GLN A 246 -16.51 21.14 20.99
N LEU A 247 -16.82 21.45 19.72
CA LEU A 247 -17.31 22.77 19.30
C LEU A 247 -18.68 23.15 19.91
N ASN A 248 -19.44 22.19 20.43
CA ASN A 248 -20.71 22.41 21.14
C ASN A 248 -20.56 22.34 22.67
N GLY A 249 -19.34 22.24 23.19
CA GLY A 249 -19.08 22.14 24.64
C GLY A 249 -19.46 20.78 25.25
N ILE A 250 -19.41 19.72 24.43
CA ILE A 250 -19.72 18.34 24.83
C ILE A 250 -18.43 17.49 24.86
N SER A 251 -18.10 16.91 26.01
CA SER A 251 -17.02 15.92 26.17
C SER A 251 -17.43 14.56 25.58
N CYS A 252 -16.45 13.80 25.11
CA CYS A 252 -16.65 12.41 24.71
C CYS A 252 -15.53 11.56 25.32
N ASN A 253 -15.93 10.54 26.08
CA ASN A 253 -15.05 9.59 26.76
C ASN A 253 -15.12 8.25 26.02
N CYS A 254 -14.27 8.12 25.01
CA CYS A 254 -14.53 7.25 23.87
C CYS A 254 -13.25 6.96 23.07
N ASN A 255 -13.16 5.83 22.38
CA ASN A 255 -12.10 5.60 21.40
C ASN A 255 -12.44 6.34 20.10
N ILE A 256 -11.56 7.24 19.69
CA ILE A 256 -11.69 8.03 18.47
C ILE A 256 -10.92 7.32 17.35
N VAL A 257 -11.58 7.14 16.20
CA VAL A 257 -11.00 6.48 15.02
C VAL A 257 -10.90 7.47 13.86
N ASN A 258 -9.75 7.46 13.18
CA ASN A 258 -9.52 8.15 11.90
C ASN A 258 -9.49 7.13 10.75
N LYS A 259 -9.85 7.56 9.53
CA LYS A 259 -9.82 6.72 8.31
C LYS A 259 -8.41 6.19 8.00
N ASP A 260 -7.38 6.94 8.39
CA ASP A 260 -5.99 6.48 8.42
C ASP A 260 -5.65 5.82 9.77
N PHE A 261 -6.08 4.57 9.91
CA PHE A 261 -5.87 3.61 11.02
C PHE A 261 -5.00 4.07 12.22
N THR A 262 -5.63 4.77 13.16
CA THR A 262 -5.14 4.88 14.56
C THR A 262 -6.33 4.95 15.52
N LEU A 263 -6.21 4.25 16.65
CA LEU A 263 -7.12 4.33 17.79
C LEU A 263 -6.56 5.32 18.80
N PHE A 264 -7.31 6.36 19.13
CA PHE A 264 -7.01 7.30 20.21
C PHE A 264 -7.98 7.08 21.37
N ASN A 265 -7.47 6.82 22.58
CA ASN A 265 -8.29 6.81 23.78
C ASN A 265 -7.89 8.01 24.67
N PRO A 266 -8.80 8.97 24.94
CA PRO A 266 -8.51 10.13 25.80
C PRO A 266 -8.17 9.76 27.25
N LEU A 267 -8.78 8.70 27.80
CA LEU A 267 -8.61 8.31 29.20
C LEU A 267 -7.52 7.26 29.40
N LYS A 268 -6.28 7.74 29.33
CA LYS A 268 -5.24 7.30 30.26
C LYS A 268 -4.47 8.51 30.79
N HIS A 269 -4.95 9.10 31.89
CA HIS A 269 -4.19 9.28 33.14
C HIS A 269 -5.15 9.74 34.27
N LYS A 270 -4.64 9.91 35.49
CA LYS A 270 -5.42 9.87 36.74
C LYS A 270 -6.31 11.10 37.01
N GLU A 271 -7.43 10.80 37.65
CA GLU A 271 -8.10 11.44 38.80
C GLU A 271 -7.81 12.91 39.19
N GLU A 272 -8.87 13.57 39.67
CA GLU A 272 -8.96 14.89 40.34
C GLU A 272 -8.87 16.17 39.47
N ASN A 273 -10.07 16.68 39.12
CA ASN A 273 -10.45 18.09 39.18
C ASN A 273 -9.53 19.15 38.52
N THR A 274 -9.38 19.11 37.19
CA THR A 274 -9.11 20.34 36.41
C THR A 274 -10.10 20.48 35.25
N VAL A 275 -10.78 21.63 35.18
CA VAL A 275 -11.73 21.95 34.11
C VAL A 275 -10.93 22.30 32.84
N ILE A 276 -11.18 21.59 31.73
CA ILE A 276 -10.59 21.91 30.43
C ILE A 276 -11.44 23.03 29.77
N ASP A 277 -11.26 24.25 30.27
CA ASP A 277 -11.98 25.43 29.80
C ASP A 277 -11.37 26.01 28.50
N ASN A 278 -12.06 25.76 27.39
CA ASN A 278 -12.10 26.57 26.15
C ASN A 278 -10.81 26.75 25.30
N ILE A 279 -10.95 26.58 23.97
CA ILE A 279 -10.35 27.48 22.95
C ILE A 279 -11.46 27.92 21.96
N VAL A 280 -12.47 28.57 22.53
CA VAL A 280 -13.40 29.59 22.01
C VAL A 280 -13.80 29.60 20.52
N CYS A 281 -15.08 29.30 20.28
CA CYS A 281 -16.03 30.21 19.63
C CYS A 281 -17.26 30.29 20.56
N SER A 282 -17.79 31.42 21.01
CA SER A 282 -17.47 32.84 20.78
C SER A 282 -17.58 33.66 22.10
N GLU A 283 -17.35 34.97 22.04
CA GLU A 283 -17.46 35.97 23.14
C GLU A 283 -16.39 36.01 24.26
N THR A 284 -15.55 34.99 24.45
CA THR A 284 -14.43 35.07 25.43
C THR A 284 -13.10 35.51 24.78
N LYS A 285 -12.46 36.51 25.41
CA LYS A 285 -11.47 37.40 24.76
C LYS A 285 -10.00 37.03 24.99
N SER A 286 -9.69 35.76 25.31
CA SER A 286 -8.47 35.39 26.05
C SER A 286 -7.56 34.31 25.44
N LEU A 287 -8.01 33.49 24.48
CA LEU A 287 -7.30 32.25 24.09
C LEU A 287 -6.81 32.16 22.63
N LEU A 288 -7.01 33.21 21.82
CA LEU A 288 -6.45 33.32 20.46
C LEU A 288 -6.03 34.77 20.17
N ASN A 289 -4.86 35.20 20.67
CA ASN A 289 -4.30 36.52 20.36
C ASN A 289 -3.66 36.57 18.96
N LEU A 290 -4.49 36.45 17.92
CA LEU A 290 -4.08 36.43 16.51
C LEU A 290 -3.44 37.75 16.01
N SER A 291 -3.32 38.78 16.86
CA SER A 291 -2.76 40.09 16.48
C SER A 291 -1.24 40.11 16.30
N GLN A 292 -0.50 39.12 16.83
CA GLN A 292 0.97 39.19 16.97
C GLN A 292 1.75 38.11 16.21
N GLN A 293 1.12 37.30 15.36
CA GLN A 293 1.76 36.15 14.65
C GLN A 293 2.32 35.04 15.58
N THR A 294 2.03 35.09 16.88
CA THR A 294 2.43 34.07 17.87
C THR A 294 1.21 33.31 18.38
N LEU A 295 1.31 31.98 18.46
CA LEU A 295 0.35 31.10 19.12
C LEU A 295 0.89 30.69 20.49
N ILE A 296 0.09 30.85 21.54
CA ILE A 296 0.41 30.42 22.90
C ILE A 296 -0.49 29.23 23.24
N VAL A 297 0.11 28.13 23.71
CA VAL A 297 -0.58 26.87 24.04
C VAL A 297 -0.34 26.54 25.51
N ASN A 298 -1.35 26.76 26.34
CA ASN A 298 -1.33 26.56 27.78
C ASN A 298 -2.34 25.49 28.21
N GLY A 299 -2.10 24.84 29.36
CA GLY A 299 -3.09 23.94 30.00
C GLY A 299 -3.31 22.59 29.29
N LEU A 300 -2.42 22.18 28.39
CA LEU A 300 -2.53 20.91 27.64
C LEU A 300 -1.29 20.03 27.87
N MET A 301 -1.47 18.84 28.45
CA MET A 301 -0.42 17.82 28.52
C MET A 301 -0.01 17.28 27.13
N SER A 302 -0.91 17.39 26.15
CA SER A 302 -0.76 16.82 24.81
C SER A 302 -1.42 17.70 23.76
N ILE A 303 -0.68 18.16 22.75
CA ILE A 303 -1.22 18.91 21.61
C ILE A 303 -1.87 17.93 20.61
N PRO A 304 -3.19 18.02 20.34
CA PRO A 304 -3.87 17.15 19.38
C PRO A 304 -3.57 17.54 17.93
N PHE A 305 -4.12 16.79 16.96
CA PHE A 305 -4.12 17.21 15.56
C PHE A 305 -4.90 18.52 15.38
N LEU A 306 -4.23 19.62 15.05
CA LEU A 306 -4.89 20.90 14.77
C LEU A 306 -5.32 20.95 13.30
N SER A 307 -6.50 20.42 12.98
CA SER A 307 -7.13 20.57 11.65
C SER A 307 -7.25 22.04 11.20
N ILE A 308 -7.30 22.96 12.16
CA ILE A 308 -7.36 24.42 11.97
C ILE A 308 -5.98 25.00 11.56
N ALA A 309 -4.86 24.31 11.75
CA ALA A 309 -3.51 24.79 11.40
C ALA A 309 -3.42 25.25 9.93
N HIS A 310 -4.00 24.49 9.00
CA HIS A 310 -4.10 24.85 7.58
C HIS A 310 -4.81 26.20 7.30
N ARG A 311 -5.65 26.67 8.23
CA ARG A 311 -6.42 27.92 8.14
C ARG A 311 -5.66 29.09 8.75
N ILE A 312 -4.85 28.90 9.80
CA ILE A 312 -4.09 29.98 10.47
C ILE A 312 -2.74 30.23 9.77
N LYS A 313 -2.81 30.74 8.54
CA LYS A 313 -1.64 30.99 7.67
C LYS A 313 -0.75 32.18 8.11
N SER A 314 -0.85 32.65 9.34
CA SER A 314 -0.16 33.84 9.85
C SER A 314 0.76 33.58 11.05
N ILE A 315 0.78 32.36 11.61
CA ILE A 315 1.63 32.02 12.75
C ILE A 315 3.09 31.87 12.31
N LYS A 316 3.99 32.53 13.04
CA LYS A 316 5.45 32.43 12.96
C LYS A 316 6.10 31.83 14.20
N GLU A 317 5.50 32.00 15.37
CA GLU A 317 6.04 31.46 16.62
C GLU A 317 4.98 30.65 17.37
N ILE A 318 5.39 29.54 17.96
CA ILE A 318 4.58 28.76 18.89
C ILE A 318 5.29 28.70 20.25
N VAL A 319 4.58 29.16 21.28
CA VAL A 319 5.00 29.10 22.69
C VAL A 319 4.16 28.03 23.37
N LEU A 320 4.83 27.03 23.94
CA LEU A 320 4.22 25.94 24.70
C LEU A 320 4.40 26.19 26.21
N SER A 321 3.41 25.84 27.03
CA SER A 321 3.59 25.83 28.49
C SER A 321 4.54 24.72 28.95
N SER A 322 4.91 24.79 30.24
CA SER A 322 5.75 23.81 30.95
C SER A 322 5.24 22.37 30.87
N ASP A 323 3.94 22.22 30.66
CA ASP A 323 3.17 21.00 30.92
C ASP A 323 2.99 20.16 29.64
N VAL A 324 3.32 20.75 28.47
CA VAL A 324 3.16 20.13 27.15
C VAL A 324 4.24 19.07 26.91
N GLU A 325 4.01 17.84 27.38
CA GLU A 325 4.95 16.73 27.17
C GLU A 325 4.82 16.06 25.78
N ILE A 326 3.66 16.14 25.12
CA ILE A 326 3.38 15.36 23.90
C ILE A 326 2.87 16.24 22.76
N ILE A 327 3.46 16.08 21.58
CA ILE A 327 2.94 16.59 20.30
C ILE A 327 2.43 15.40 19.50
N GLN A 328 1.14 15.33 19.22
CA GLN A 328 0.52 14.21 18.48
C GLN A 328 0.88 14.22 16.99
N PRO A 329 0.63 13.12 16.25
CA PRO A 329 0.85 13.08 14.80
C PRO A 329 0.16 14.23 14.07
N SER A 330 0.86 14.80 13.08
CA SER A 330 0.41 15.92 12.25
C SER A 330 -0.01 17.22 12.98
N ALA A 331 0.27 17.38 14.29
CA ALA A 331 -0.26 18.49 15.12
C ALA A 331 -0.02 19.90 14.55
N PHE A 332 1.11 20.14 13.89
CA PHE A 332 1.50 21.40 13.26
C PHE A 332 1.74 21.25 11.74
N TYR A 333 1.15 20.21 11.13
CA TYR A 333 1.27 19.94 9.71
C TYR A 333 0.87 21.16 8.87
N TYR A 334 1.70 21.49 7.88
CA TYR A 334 1.48 22.59 6.94
C TYR A 334 1.44 24.00 7.57
N LEU A 335 1.99 24.24 8.76
CA LEU A 335 2.25 25.61 9.25
C LEU A 335 3.43 26.23 8.50
N ILE A 336 3.23 26.54 7.21
CA ILE A 336 4.29 26.94 6.28
C ILE A 336 5.10 28.16 6.75
N HIS A 337 4.46 29.07 7.49
CA HIS A 337 5.03 30.32 8.01
C HIS A 337 5.67 30.20 9.41
N LEU A 338 5.58 29.04 10.08
CA LEU A 338 6.20 28.82 11.37
C LEU A 338 7.72 28.97 11.25
N GLU A 339 8.29 29.98 11.91
CA GLU A 339 9.74 30.25 11.94
C GLU A 339 10.43 29.63 13.16
N LYS A 340 9.73 29.51 14.29
CA LYS A 340 10.27 29.13 15.61
C LYS A 340 9.25 28.41 16.49
N ILE A 341 9.69 27.40 17.24
CA ILE A 341 8.95 26.79 18.34
C ILE A 341 9.90 26.42 19.50
N ASN A 342 9.44 26.54 20.75
CA ASN A 342 10.16 26.02 21.92
C ASN A 342 9.63 24.62 22.28
N LEU A 343 10.53 23.65 22.46
CA LEU A 343 10.22 22.24 22.72
C LEU A 343 10.74 21.73 24.08
N ASN A 344 11.18 22.60 24.99
CA ASN A 344 11.86 22.19 26.23
C ASN A 344 10.98 21.36 27.19
N SER A 345 9.66 21.58 27.22
CA SER A 345 8.70 20.76 27.96
C SER A 345 8.40 19.41 27.29
N VAL A 346 8.59 19.33 25.97
CA VAL A 346 8.19 18.17 25.16
C VAL A 346 9.11 16.97 25.41
N ARG A 347 8.52 15.78 25.36
CA ARG A 347 9.16 14.46 25.50
C ARG A 347 8.90 13.57 24.28
N LYS A 348 7.78 13.77 23.57
CA LYS A 348 7.37 12.94 22.43
C LYS A 348 6.79 13.78 21.29
N ILE A 349 7.23 13.50 20.06
CA ILE A 349 6.74 14.13 18.82
C ILE A 349 6.24 13.04 17.87
N GLY A 350 4.99 13.14 17.44
CA GLY A 350 4.33 12.20 16.53
C GLY A 350 4.81 12.28 15.08
N SER A 351 4.36 11.33 14.26
CA SER A 351 4.68 11.30 12.82
C SER A 351 4.08 12.50 12.08
N HIS A 352 4.78 13.03 11.07
CA HIS A 352 4.39 14.20 10.27
C HIS A 352 4.12 15.49 11.07
N ALA A 353 4.45 15.55 12.37
CA ALA A 353 4.02 16.61 13.28
C ALA A 353 4.34 18.04 12.81
N PHE A 354 5.48 18.26 12.16
CA PHE A 354 5.91 19.53 11.57
C PHE A 354 6.15 19.42 10.06
N GLU A 355 5.61 18.40 9.37
CA GLU A 355 5.80 18.32 7.92
C GLU A 355 5.23 19.57 7.23
N LEU A 356 5.98 20.10 6.25
CA LEU A 356 5.71 21.32 5.49
C LEU A 356 5.76 22.63 6.30
N CYS A 357 6.35 22.65 7.51
CA CYS A 357 6.78 23.88 8.19
C CYS A 357 7.98 24.53 7.48
N GLN A 358 7.73 25.12 6.31
CA GLN A 358 8.79 25.47 5.36
C GLN A 358 9.76 26.56 5.84
N HIS A 359 9.29 27.52 6.64
CA HIS A 359 10.09 28.60 7.22
C HIS A 359 10.75 28.28 8.58
N LEU A 360 10.60 27.06 9.11
CA LEU A 360 11.13 26.67 10.43
C LEU A 360 12.66 26.56 10.35
N LYS A 361 13.38 27.46 11.05
CA LYS A 361 14.83 27.68 10.84
C LYS A 361 15.72 26.77 11.68
N GLU A 362 15.34 26.51 12.93
CA GLU A 362 16.14 25.78 13.91
C GLU A 362 15.20 24.97 14.82
N VAL A 363 15.64 23.79 15.27
CA VAL A 363 14.87 22.96 16.20
C VAL A 363 15.80 22.32 17.24
N ASP A 364 15.50 22.54 18.52
CA ASP A 364 16.11 21.81 19.63
C ASP A 364 15.27 20.56 19.95
N LEU A 365 15.88 19.38 19.85
CA LEU A 365 15.27 18.09 20.20
C LEU A 365 15.93 17.44 21.41
N SER A 366 16.85 18.09 22.14
CA SER A 366 17.70 17.43 23.13
C SER A 366 16.93 16.82 24.32
N ASN A 367 15.70 17.28 24.58
CA ASN A 367 14.80 16.72 25.59
C ASN A 367 13.85 15.60 25.09
N ILE A 368 13.83 15.34 23.77
CA ILE A 368 12.89 14.40 23.15
C ILE A 368 13.33 12.95 23.36
N ARG A 369 12.42 12.10 23.84
CA ARG A 369 12.62 10.67 24.08
C ARG A 369 11.98 9.77 23.02
N SER A 370 11.08 10.32 22.20
CA SER A 370 10.40 9.58 21.12
C SER A 370 10.06 10.52 19.95
N LEU A 371 10.46 10.14 18.74
CA LEU A 371 10.33 10.93 17.52
C LEU A 371 9.64 10.10 16.42
N GLY A 372 8.65 10.67 15.74
CA GLY A 372 7.87 10.01 14.69
C GLY A 372 8.47 10.06 13.28
N MET A 373 7.89 9.25 12.40
CA MET A 373 8.22 9.19 10.97
C MET A 373 7.90 10.54 10.29
N SER A 374 8.73 10.97 9.33
CA SER A 374 8.49 12.20 8.54
C SER A 374 8.34 13.50 9.35
N CYS A 375 8.71 13.51 10.64
CA CYS A 375 8.33 14.55 11.60
C CYS A 375 8.66 15.99 11.18
N PHE A 376 9.80 16.24 10.51
CA PHE A 376 10.23 17.54 9.97
C PHE A 376 10.35 17.52 8.44
N SER A 377 9.63 16.63 7.75
CA SER A 377 9.66 16.54 6.29
C SER A 377 9.33 17.89 5.63
N LYS A 378 10.13 18.27 4.63
CA LYS A 378 10.01 19.49 3.81
C LYS A 378 10.11 20.81 4.61
N CYS A 379 10.76 20.82 5.78
CA CYS A 379 11.18 22.05 6.46
C CYS A 379 12.36 22.69 5.69
N LYS A 380 12.05 23.41 4.60
CA LYS A 380 13.04 23.85 3.60
C LYS A 380 14.11 24.80 4.15
N GLU A 381 13.76 25.66 5.10
CA GLU A 381 14.66 26.65 5.71
C GLU A 381 15.34 26.16 6.99
N LEU A 382 15.05 24.94 7.45
CA LEU A 382 15.72 24.32 8.60
C LEU A 382 17.22 24.21 8.33
N MET A 383 18.04 24.89 9.13
CA MET A 383 19.49 24.99 8.97
C MET A 383 20.27 24.09 9.93
N THR A 384 19.79 23.98 11.17
CA THR A 384 20.43 23.25 12.27
C THR A 384 19.37 22.49 13.08
N VAL A 385 19.78 21.36 13.66
CA VAL A 385 18.98 20.58 14.61
C VAL A 385 19.89 20.13 15.73
N LYS A 386 19.49 20.31 16.99
CA LYS A 386 20.16 19.66 18.13
C LYS A 386 19.46 18.34 18.39
N TYR A 387 20.14 17.23 18.20
CA TYR A 387 19.52 15.92 18.37
C TYR A 387 19.49 15.50 19.84
N SER A 388 18.75 14.43 20.12
CA SER A 388 18.62 13.88 21.47
C SER A 388 19.59 12.75 21.70
N THR A 389 20.34 12.82 22.79
CA THR A 389 21.15 11.71 23.30
C THR A 389 20.30 10.51 23.74
N TYR A 390 19.00 10.70 23.97
CA TYR A 390 18.04 9.63 24.25
C TYR A 390 17.53 8.91 22.98
N LEU A 391 17.70 9.49 21.78
CA LEU A 391 17.18 8.93 20.52
C LEU A 391 18.24 8.07 19.80
N THR A 392 18.25 6.77 20.06
CA THR A 392 19.13 5.80 19.38
C THR A 392 18.82 5.59 17.88
N THR A 393 17.77 6.20 17.35
CA THR A 393 17.29 6.04 15.97
C THR A 393 16.90 7.39 15.39
N ILE A 394 17.22 7.63 14.12
CA ILE A 394 16.60 8.66 13.29
C ILE A 394 15.50 7.99 12.46
N PRO A 395 14.21 8.30 12.68
CA PRO A 395 13.10 7.62 12.03
C PRO A 395 13.08 7.80 10.50
N ALA A 396 12.32 6.92 9.83
CA ALA A 396 12.18 6.99 8.38
C ALA A 396 11.65 8.37 7.96
N TYR A 397 12.21 8.90 6.87
CA TYR A 397 11.79 10.13 6.22
C TYR A 397 11.82 11.44 7.05
N SER A 398 12.30 11.42 8.31
CA SER A 398 12.15 12.54 9.26
C SER A 398 12.56 13.92 8.76
N PHE A 399 13.56 14.02 7.89
CA PHE A 399 14.10 15.28 7.35
C PHE A 399 14.13 15.30 5.80
N ILE A 400 13.23 14.59 5.10
CA ILE A 400 13.14 14.68 3.62
C ILE A 400 13.10 16.15 3.18
N SER A 401 13.88 16.52 2.18
CA SER A 401 13.87 17.85 1.54
C SER A 401 14.05 19.04 2.49
N CYS A 402 14.74 18.85 3.62
CA CYS A 402 15.28 19.96 4.43
C CYS A 402 16.49 20.55 3.70
N SER A 403 16.23 21.27 2.61
CA SER A 403 17.24 21.67 1.62
C SER A 403 18.31 22.64 2.12
N ASN A 404 18.06 23.34 3.23
CA ASN A 404 19.02 24.22 3.88
C ASN A 404 19.76 23.60 5.08
N LEU A 405 19.42 22.37 5.49
CA LEU A 405 19.99 21.72 6.66
C LEU A 405 21.48 21.51 6.43
N LYS A 406 22.32 22.10 7.28
CA LYS A 406 23.79 22.11 7.16
C LYS A 406 24.43 21.08 8.09
N GLU A 407 23.88 20.98 9.29
CA GLU A 407 24.50 20.34 10.45
C GLU A 407 23.41 19.84 11.41
N ILE A 408 23.73 18.79 12.15
CA ILE A 408 22.91 18.24 13.22
C ILE A 408 23.86 17.86 14.35
N GLU A 409 23.69 18.48 15.52
CA GLU A 409 24.55 18.26 16.68
C GLU A 409 24.11 17.00 17.44
N GLY A 410 25.04 16.14 17.84
CA GLY A 410 24.79 15.07 18.83
C GLY A 410 24.26 13.77 18.24
N LEU A 411 24.75 13.37 17.06
CA LEU A 411 24.40 12.09 16.43
C LEU A 411 25.25 10.90 16.90
N ASP A 412 26.27 11.13 17.73
CA ASP A 412 27.18 10.14 18.33
C ASP A 412 26.46 8.92 18.94
N PHE A 413 25.26 9.13 19.49
CA PHE A 413 24.45 8.09 20.15
C PHE A 413 23.51 7.34 19.19
N VAL A 414 23.41 7.75 17.92
CA VAL A 414 22.49 7.16 16.94
C VAL A 414 23.02 5.84 16.39
N GLN A 415 22.27 4.78 16.67
CA GLN A 415 22.57 3.40 16.29
C GLN A 415 21.89 3.00 14.97
N LYS A 416 20.81 3.68 14.58
CA LYS A 416 19.99 3.34 13.40
C LYS A 416 19.57 4.57 12.60
N TYR A 417 19.88 4.56 11.31
CA TYR A 417 19.40 5.53 10.33
C TYR A 417 18.38 4.84 9.42
N GLU A 418 17.11 5.24 9.49
CA GLU A 418 16.02 4.60 8.74
C GLU A 418 15.81 5.18 7.33
N GLU A 419 14.88 4.57 6.56
CA GLU A 419 14.76 4.81 5.12
C GLU A 419 14.64 6.29 4.77
N SER A 420 15.61 6.77 3.97
CA SER A 420 15.59 8.10 3.35
C SER A 420 15.44 9.26 4.33
N CYS A 421 15.81 9.09 5.61
CA CYS A 421 15.74 10.10 6.67
C CYS A 421 16.22 11.50 6.25
N PHE A 422 17.31 11.60 5.48
CA PHE A 422 17.88 12.88 5.00
C PHE A 422 17.75 13.14 3.50
N ARG A 423 16.87 12.44 2.79
CA ARG A 423 16.79 12.51 1.32
C ARG A 423 16.54 13.94 0.83
N HIS A 424 17.46 14.44 0.01
CA HIS A 424 17.51 15.82 -0.51
C HIS A 424 17.98 16.90 0.48
N CYS A 425 18.60 16.53 1.61
CA CYS A 425 19.35 17.45 2.48
C CYS A 425 20.73 17.81 1.88
N ASN A 426 20.73 18.40 0.67
CA ASN A 426 21.93 18.53 -0.16
C ASN A 426 23.07 19.38 0.45
N LYS A 427 22.80 20.13 1.53
CA LYS A 427 23.80 20.92 2.28
C LYS A 427 24.33 20.19 3.53
N LEU A 428 23.65 19.14 4.00
CA LEU A 428 23.93 18.50 5.28
C LEU A 428 25.25 17.75 5.20
N THR A 429 26.17 18.11 6.09
CA THR A 429 27.47 17.47 6.26
C THR A 429 27.48 16.79 7.63
N ILE A 430 27.81 15.50 7.68
CA ILE A 430 28.00 14.77 8.94
C ILE A 430 29.46 14.38 9.04
N ASN A 431 30.16 15.06 9.95
CA ASN A 431 31.57 14.88 10.25
C ASN A 431 31.82 13.97 11.47
N GLU A 432 30.77 13.68 12.24
CA GLU A 432 30.86 12.87 13.46
C GLU A 432 31.38 11.43 13.21
N VAL A 433 31.88 10.81 14.27
CA VAL A 433 32.40 9.44 14.22
C VAL A 433 31.26 8.49 14.56
N PHE A 434 30.78 7.77 13.54
CA PHE A 434 29.74 6.74 13.62
C PHE A 434 30.16 5.49 14.44
N SER A 435 30.57 5.69 15.69
CA SER A 435 31.12 4.71 16.62
C SER A 435 30.07 3.73 17.12
N ASN A 436 28.89 4.23 17.51
CA ASN A 436 27.75 3.45 18.00
C ASN A 436 26.83 2.89 16.90
N LEU A 437 27.17 3.12 15.63
CA LEU A 437 26.32 2.80 14.49
C LEU A 437 26.13 1.28 14.33
N LYS A 438 24.87 0.84 14.25
CA LYS A 438 24.50 -0.56 14.01
C LYS A 438 23.85 -0.76 12.63
N SER A 439 23.13 0.22 12.10
CA SER A 439 22.56 0.10 10.74
C SER A 439 22.23 1.42 10.04
N ILE A 440 22.34 1.42 8.71
CA ILE A 440 21.91 2.50 7.81
C ILE A 440 21.01 1.91 6.73
N TYR A 441 19.83 2.47 6.51
CA TYR A 441 18.90 2.09 5.44
C TYR A 441 18.61 3.28 4.53
N SER A 442 18.97 3.19 3.25
CA SER A 442 18.59 4.18 2.22
C SER A 442 18.91 5.63 2.58
N TYR A 443 20.01 5.87 3.27
CA TYR A 443 20.52 7.21 3.53
C TYR A 443 20.89 7.90 2.21
N CYS A 444 20.26 9.04 1.93
CA CYS A 444 20.29 9.72 0.63
C CYS A 444 20.84 11.14 0.77
N GLY A 445 21.88 11.48 0.01
CA GLY A 445 22.14 12.89 -0.37
C GLY A 445 22.70 13.85 0.68
N SER A 446 23.25 13.37 1.79
CA SER A 446 24.13 14.17 2.66
C SER A 446 25.61 13.82 2.44
N LYS A 447 26.49 14.78 2.72
CA LYS A 447 27.94 14.60 2.77
C LYS A 447 28.35 13.85 4.04
N ILE A 448 28.22 12.52 4.05
CA ILE A 448 28.94 11.67 5.01
C ILE A 448 30.39 11.51 4.54
N ASN A 449 31.35 11.81 5.42
CA ASN A 449 32.70 11.31 5.26
C ASN A 449 32.78 9.84 5.68
N VAL A 450 32.86 8.93 4.71
CA VAL A 450 32.90 7.48 4.98
C VAL A 450 34.17 7.05 5.73
N SER A 451 35.23 7.86 5.78
CA SER A 451 36.45 7.51 6.54
C SER A 451 36.28 7.51 8.06
N SER A 452 35.15 7.97 8.61
CA SER A 452 34.85 7.85 10.05
C SER A 452 34.18 6.52 10.43
N LEU A 453 33.73 5.72 9.46
CA LEU A 453 33.06 4.43 9.67
C LEU A 453 34.08 3.31 9.91
N LYS A 454 34.41 3.06 11.17
CA LYS A 454 35.44 2.10 11.60
C LYS A 454 34.92 0.77 12.15
N SER A 455 33.61 0.50 12.08
CA SER A 455 32.98 -0.69 12.66
C SER A 455 32.62 -1.75 11.62
N SER A 456 33.02 -2.99 11.89
CA SER A 456 32.81 -4.17 11.03
C SER A 456 31.47 -4.88 11.26
N THR A 457 30.65 -4.42 12.22
CA THR A 457 29.38 -5.06 12.62
C THR A 457 28.13 -4.36 12.10
N ILE A 458 28.28 -3.25 11.38
CA ILE A 458 27.17 -2.45 10.87
C ILE A 458 26.35 -3.28 9.83
N HIS A 459 25.08 -2.94 9.61
CA HIS A 459 24.26 -3.40 8.47
C HIS A 459 23.85 -2.26 7.51
N PHE A 460 24.10 -2.39 6.20
CA PHE A 460 23.47 -1.53 5.17
C PHE A 460 22.20 -2.17 4.63
N GLY A 461 21.14 -1.39 4.55
CA GLY A 461 20.05 -1.65 3.61
C GLY A 461 20.41 -1.26 2.17
N PRO A 462 19.47 -1.42 1.23
CA PRO A 462 19.54 -0.82 -0.10
C PRO A 462 19.74 0.70 -0.06
N LYS A 463 20.38 1.26 -1.11
CA LYS A 463 20.55 2.70 -1.35
C LYS A 463 21.32 3.49 -0.26
N SER A 464 22.05 2.85 0.64
CA SER A 464 22.49 3.46 1.92
C SER A 464 23.62 4.51 1.87
N PHE A 465 24.10 4.88 0.68
CA PHE A 465 24.90 6.07 0.41
C PHE A 465 24.51 6.72 -0.92
N ILE A 466 23.25 6.56 -1.35
CA ILE A 466 22.84 7.02 -2.69
C ILE A 466 22.98 8.54 -2.81
N ALA A 467 23.60 8.98 -3.90
CA ALA A 467 23.95 10.38 -4.15
C ALA A 467 24.86 11.04 -3.09
N ASN A 468 25.72 10.28 -2.39
CA ASN A 468 26.80 10.89 -1.60
C ASN A 468 27.85 11.52 -2.55
N THR A 469 27.89 12.85 -2.60
CA THR A 469 28.79 13.63 -3.45
C THR A 469 30.09 14.06 -2.78
N SER A 470 30.28 13.82 -1.47
CA SER A 470 31.58 14.02 -0.79
C SER A 470 32.49 12.79 -0.90
N LEU A 471 31.93 11.61 -1.16
CA LEU A 471 32.70 10.36 -1.23
C LEU A 471 33.59 10.31 -2.49
N GLN A 472 34.88 10.57 -2.32
CA GLN A 472 35.90 10.47 -3.38
C GLN A 472 36.51 9.07 -3.51
N SER A 473 36.72 8.37 -2.40
CA SER A 473 37.32 7.03 -2.39
C SER A 473 36.74 6.16 -1.29
N ILE A 474 36.69 4.84 -1.49
CA ILE A 474 36.23 3.88 -0.48
C ILE A 474 36.97 2.55 -0.53
N HIS A 475 37.29 2.01 0.65
CA HIS A 475 37.80 0.65 0.83
C HIS A 475 36.75 -0.19 1.58
N ILE A 476 36.02 -1.01 0.83
CA ILE A 476 34.99 -1.91 1.37
C ILE A 476 35.66 -3.20 1.85
N SER A 477 36.31 -3.09 3.00
CA SER A 477 37.00 -4.18 3.71
C SER A 477 36.71 -4.13 5.22
N GLN A 478 36.93 -2.95 5.83
CA GLN A 478 36.62 -2.66 7.23
C GLN A 478 35.11 -2.46 7.49
N LEU A 479 34.32 -2.33 6.42
CA LEU A 479 32.95 -1.85 6.47
C LEU A 479 31.88 -2.97 6.55
N PHE A 480 31.87 -3.94 5.62
CA PHE A 480 30.62 -4.65 5.27
C PHE A 480 30.77 -6.06 4.66
N PRO A 481 29.79 -6.97 4.89
CA PRO A 481 29.25 -7.43 6.18
C PRO A 481 29.28 -8.97 6.26
N ARG A 482 28.83 -9.60 7.37
CA ARG A 482 28.83 -11.08 7.56
C ARG A 482 28.11 -11.88 6.45
N SER A 483 27.22 -11.25 5.68
CA SER A 483 26.52 -11.83 4.53
C SER A 483 27.35 -11.92 3.23
N LYS A 484 28.47 -11.18 3.12
CA LYS A 484 29.31 -11.07 1.92
C LYS A 484 28.56 -10.59 0.66
N ILE A 485 27.56 -9.73 0.82
CA ILE A 485 26.75 -9.14 -0.26
C ILE A 485 26.76 -7.62 -0.09
N LEU A 486 27.05 -6.87 -1.17
CA LEU A 486 26.88 -5.42 -1.17
C LEU A 486 25.45 -5.05 -1.64
N PRO A 487 24.64 -4.30 -0.88
CA PRO A 487 23.22 -4.08 -1.19
C PRO A 487 22.93 -3.25 -2.45
N SER A 488 21.72 -3.46 -3.00
CA SER A 488 21.31 -2.80 -4.25
C SER A 488 21.33 -1.27 -4.14
N LYS A 489 21.82 -0.61 -5.19
CA LYS A 489 22.01 0.85 -5.27
C LYS A 489 22.85 1.52 -4.17
N CYS A 490 23.61 0.78 -3.35
CA CYS A 490 24.25 1.34 -2.15
C CYS A 490 25.01 2.66 -2.40
N PHE A 491 25.90 2.70 -3.39
CA PHE A 491 26.68 3.86 -3.82
C PHE A 491 26.22 4.43 -5.17
N ALA A 492 24.96 4.20 -5.58
CA ALA A 492 24.48 4.76 -6.84
C ALA A 492 24.49 6.30 -6.79
N LEU A 493 24.76 6.95 -7.92
CA LEU A 493 24.86 8.43 -8.04
C LEU A 493 25.95 9.08 -7.17
N CYS A 494 26.93 8.34 -6.62
CA CYS A 494 28.13 8.93 -6.02
C CYS A 494 29.02 9.53 -7.14
N THR A 495 28.66 10.70 -7.65
CA THR A 495 29.23 11.27 -8.89
C THR A 495 30.73 11.47 -8.81
N ASN A 496 31.24 11.81 -7.63
CA ASN A 496 32.62 12.21 -7.37
C ASN A 496 33.51 11.04 -6.90
N LEU A 497 32.97 9.82 -6.83
CA LEU A 497 33.68 8.61 -6.42
C LEU A 497 34.66 8.18 -7.52
N THR A 498 35.96 8.36 -7.28
CA THR A 498 37.04 8.05 -8.23
C THR A 498 37.68 6.69 -8.01
N SER A 499 37.68 6.19 -6.76
CA SER A 499 38.37 4.96 -6.37
C SER A 499 37.55 4.04 -5.47
N VAL A 500 37.43 2.77 -5.84
CA VAL A 500 36.71 1.73 -5.10
C VAL A 500 37.58 0.48 -4.99
N GLN A 501 37.94 0.09 -3.77
CA GLN A 501 38.48 -1.23 -3.45
C GLN A 501 37.44 -2.04 -2.68
N ILE A 502 37.28 -3.32 -3.00
CA ILE A 502 36.29 -4.21 -2.37
C ILE A 502 36.93 -5.56 -2.06
N ASP A 503 36.90 -5.97 -0.79
CA ASP A 503 37.45 -7.24 -0.31
C ASP A 503 36.33 -8.15 0.22
N ASP A 504 36.53 -9.48 0.19
CA ASP A 504 35.66 -10.56 0.70
C ASP A 504 34.15 -10.57 0.30
N ILE A 505 33.70 -9.68 -0.58
CA ILE A 505 32.34 -9.70 -1.13
C ILE A 505 32.19 -10.82 -2.18
N LYS A 506 31.07 -11.54 -2.13
CA LYS A 506 30.66 -12.60 -3.08
C LYS A 506 29.66 -12.12 -4.14
N CYS A 507 28.84 -11.10 -3.83
CA CYS A 507 27.81 -10.58 -4.74
C CYS A 507 27.76 -9.05 -4.70
N LEU A 508 27.74 -8.43 -5.88
CA LEU A 508 27.35 -7.03 -6.07
C LEU A 508 25.92 -6.98 -6.62
N GLU A 509 25.01 -6.40 -5.84
CA GLU A 509 23.58 -6.32 -6.16
C GLU A 509 23.23 -5.32 -7.28
N LYS A 510 21.93 -5.28 -7.62
CA LYS A 510 21.37 -4.43 -8.68
C LYS A 510 21.79 -2.96 -8.51
N GLY A 511 22.61 -2.47 -9.44
CA GLY A 511 23.01 -1.07 -9.54
C GLY A 511 23.86 -0.49 -8.40
N CYS A 512 24.65 -1.29 -7.66
CA CYS A 512 25.42 -0.83 -6.49
C CYS A 512 26.22 0.47 -6.70
N PHE A 513 26.83 0.67 -7.87
CA PHE A 513 27.65 1.83 -8.25
C PHE A 513 27.11 2.53 -9.51
N ALA A 514 25.82 2.37 -9.82
CA ALA A 514 25.24 2.96 -11.03
C ALA A 514 25.32 4.49 -11.00
N ASN A 515 25.84 5.09 -12.09
CA ASN A 515 26.09 6.53 -12.25
C ASN A 515 27.21 7.11 -11.37
N CYS A 516 28.22 6.31 -11.00
CA CYS A 516 29.49 6.84 -10.47
C CYS A 516 30.36 7.36 -11.63
N TYR A 517 30.01 8.52 -12.18
CA TYR A 517 30.58 9.03 -13.44
C TYR A 517 32.11 9.16 -13.42
N SER A 518 32.67 9.61 -12.29
CA SER A 518 34.12 9.80 -12.10
C SER A 518 34.89 8.54 -11.67
N LEU A 519 34.26 7.36 -11.60
CA LEU A 519 34.92 6.13 -11.16
C LEU A 519 35.99 5.69 -12.17
N ILE A 520 37.26 5.76 -11.77
CA ILE A 520 38.43 5.41 -12.59
C ILE A 520 39.07 4.12 -12.08
N ASN A 521 39.30 4.03 -10.78
CA ASN A 521 39.98 2.91 -10.13
C ASN A 521 38.96 1.97 -9.48
N LEU A 522 38.91 0.71 -9.92
CA LEU A 522 37.99 -0.30 -9.40
C LEU A 522 38.72 -1.63 -9.20
N VAL A 523 38.93 -2.02 -7.94
CA VAL A 523 39.50 -3.32 -7.56
C VAL A 523 38.37 -4.23 -7.08
N LEU A 524 38.15 -5.34 -7.80
CA LEU A 524 37.10 -6.31 -7.50
C LEU A 524 37.60 -7.41 -6.53
N PRO A 525 36.74 -7.95 -5.64
CA PRO A 525 37.15 -8.95 -4.66
C PRO A 525 37.52 -10.28 -5.31
N THR A 526 38.60 -10.92 -4.87
CA THR A 526 38.99 -12.28 -5.33
C THR A 526 37.92 -13.34 -5.04
N SER A 527 37.06 -13.09 -4.06
CA SER A 527 35.89 -13.91 -3.65
C SER A 527 34.63 -13.73 -4.50
N LEU A 528 34.59 -12.74 -5.42
CA LEU A 528 33.38 -12.34 -6.14
C LEU A 528 32.87 -13.45 -7.07
N VAL A 529 31.56 -13.73 -7.00
CA VAL A 529 30.88 -14.79 -7.78
C VAL A 529 29.86 -14.22 -8.76
N LEU A 530 29.22 -13.09 -8.44
CA LEU A 530 28.11 -12.51 -9.20
C LEU A 530 28.15 -10.96 -9.23
N ILE A 531 28.03 -10.39 -10.44
CA ILE A 531 27.72 -8.97 -10.66
C ILE A 531 26.30 -8.89 -11.24
N LYS A 532 25.37 -8.26 -10.50
CA LYS A 532 23.96 -8.14 -10.92
C LYS A 532 23.68 -6.95 -11.83
N ARG A 533 22.48 -6.97 -12.44
CA ARG A 533 22.02 -6.00 -13.45
C ARG A 533 22.30 -4.55 -13.06
N LEU A 534 22.80 -3.78 -14.03
CA LEU A 534 23.14 -2.34 -13.93
C LEU A 534 24.23 -1.96 -12.91
N CYS A 535 24.96 -2.91 -12.28
CA CYS A 535 25.85 -2.64 -11.14
C CYS A 535 26.75 -1.40 -11.28
N PHE A 536 27.43 -1.24 -12.41
CA PHE A 536 28.35 -0.15 -12.77
C PHE A 536 27.86 0.64 -14.01
N SER A 537 26.56 0.60 -14.33
CA SER A 537 26.01 1.33 -15.48
C SER A 537 26.30 2.83 -15.39
N ASN A 538 26.70 3.46 -16.48
CA ASN A 538 27.19 4.85 -16.55
C ASN A 538 28.43 5.17 -15.67
N CYS A 539 29.32 4.21 -15.36
CA CYS A 539 30.65 4.54 -14.84
C CYS A 539 31.54 5.04 -15.98
N THR A 540 31.32 6.28 -16.39
CA THR A 540 31.82 6.80 -17.68
C THR A 540 33.34 6.92 -17.75
N SER A 541 34.02 7.13 -16.63
CA SER A 541 35.47 7.29 -16.55
C SER A 541 36.26 5.99 -16.33
N LEU A 542 35.58 4.83 -16.23
CA LEU A 542 36.22 3.55 -15.95
C LEU A 542 36.98 3.07 -17.19
N LYS A 543 38.31 3.09 -17.16
CA LYS A 543 39.18 2.82 -18.33
C LYS A 543 39.45 1.33 -18.57
N SER A 544 39.68 0.59 -17.49
CA SER A 544 40.07 -0.82 -17.53
C SER A 544 39.54 -1.58 -16.33
N LEU A 545 39.29 -2.89 -16.49
CA LEU A 545 38.78 -3.73 -15.39
C LEU A 545 39.35 -5.15 -15.41
N GLU A 546 39.66 -5.67 -14.24
CA GLU A 546 40.17 -7.02 -14.01
C GLU A 546 39.13 -7.86 -13.27
N PHE A 547 38.63 -8.91 -13.91
CA PHE A 547 37.62 -9.82 -13.35
C PHE A 547 38.26 -11.00 -12.61
N PRO A 548 37.87 -11.26 -11.34
CA PRO A 548 38.48 -12.28 -10.48
C PRO A 548 38.11 -13.71 -10.91
N SER A 549 38.98 -14.68 -10.61
CA SER A 549 38.86 -16.07 -11.12
C SER A 549 37.66 -16.86 -10.59
N ARG A 550 37.02 -16.40 -9.51
CA ARG A 550 35.80 -16.99 -8.94
C ARG A 550 34.50 -16.46 -9.55
N LEU A 551 34.58 -15.46 -10.43
CA LEU A 551 33.40 -14.82 -11.04
C LEU A 551 32.69 -15.79 -11.99
N LYS A 552 31.42 -16.10 -11.71
CA LYS A 552 30.61 -17.00 -12.54
C LYS A 552 29.72 -16.25 -13.51
N HIS A 553 29.20 -15.08 -13.11
CA HIS A 553 28.13 -14.40 -13.84
C HIS A 553 28.24 -12.86 -13.83
N ILE A 554 28.08 -12.26 -15.01
CA ILE A 554 27.84 -10.82 -15.22
C ILE A 554 26.48 -10.65 -15.90
N GLN A 555 25.53 -9.99 -15.22
CA GLN A 555 24.15 -9.82 -15.70
C GLN A 555 23.97 -8.68 -16.72
N SER A 556 22.76 -8.53 -17.27
CA SER A 556 22.41 -7.50 -18.25
C SER A 556 22.75 -6.08 -17.79
N LEU A 557 23.26 -5.27 -18.73
CA LEU A 557 23.57 -3.85 -18.55
C LEU A 557 24.55 -3.53 -17.39
N SER A 558 25.25 -4.53 -16.82
CA SER A 558 26.08 -4.35 -15.62
C SER A 558 27.17 -3.29 -15.77
N PHE A 559 27.69 -3.08 -16.97
CA PHE A 559 28.66 -2.05 -17.35
C PHE A 559 28.15 -1.18 -18.50
N SER A 560 26.84 -1.10 -18.73
CA SER A 560 26.33 -0.35 -19.89
C SER A 560 26.70 1.14 -19.81
N LYS A 561 27.13 1.71 -20.95
CA LYS A 561 27.59 3.10 -21.11
C LYS A 561 28.83 3.46 -20.28
N CYS A 562 29.73 2.51 -20.00
CA CYS A 562 31.08 2.83 -19.54
C CYS A 562 31.93 3.31 -20.75
N TYR A 563 31.71 4.56 -21.17
CA TYR A 563 32.26 5.08 -22.43
C TYR A 563 33.79 5.16 -22.50
N SER A 564 34.52 5.10 -21.38
CA SER A 564 35.99 4.98 -21.37
C SER A 564 36.50 3.53 -21.29
N LEU A 565 35.64 2.52 -21.16
CA LEU A 565 36.08 1.14 -20.87
C LEU A 565 36.63 0.48 -22.14
N THR A 566 37.95 0.50 -22.29
CA THR A 566 38.67 0.00 -23.48
C THR A 566 39.40 -1.32 -23.25
N ARG A 567 39.70 -1.70 -22.00
CA ARG A 567 40.42 -2.96 -21.67
C ARG A 567 39.69 -3.75 -20.59
N ILE A 568 39.42 -5.04 -20.81
CA ILE A 568 38.98 -5.96 -19.74
C ILE A 568 39.82 -7.25 -19.73
N MET A 569 40.09 -7.76 -18.54
CA MET A 569 40.81 -9.03 -18.34
C MET A 569 39.98 -10.01 -17.52
N PHE A 570 39.89 -11.26 -17.94
CA PHE A 570 39.21 -12.33 -17.21
C PHE A 570 40.21 -13.34 -16.63
N LYS A 571 40.30 -13.41 -15.29
CA LYS A 571 41.11 -14.44 -14.61
C LYS A 571 40.51 -15.85 -14.70
N SER A 572 39.33 -16.03 -15.29
CA SER A 572 38.84 -17.35 -15.69
C SER A 572 37.96 -17.26 -16.94
N SER A 573 38.28 -18.10 -17.92
CA SER A 573 37.49 -18.33 -19.14
C SER A 573 36.14 -19.03 -18.88
N LYS A 574 35.75 -19.25 -17.62
CA LYS A 574 34.44 -19.82 -17.21
C LYS A 574 33.38 -18.74 -16.86
N THR A 575 33.72 -17.46 -16.98
CA THR A 575 32.86 -16.32 -16.61
C THR A 575 31.74 -16.07 -17.63
N LYS A 576 30.49 -16.40 -17.29
CA LYS A 576 29.34 -16.19 -18.20
C LYS A 576 28.86 -14.74 -18.20
N CYS A 577 28.82 -14.11 -19.37
CA CYS A 577 28.35 -12.74 -19.57
C CYS A 577 27.02 -12.69 -20.36
N HIS A 578 26.09 -11.83 -19.93
CA HIS A 578 24.83 -11.55 -20.63
C HIS A 578 25.06 -10.57 -21.80
N GLN A 579 24.35 -10.72 -22.93
CA GLN A 579 24.50 -9.90 -24.16
C GLN A 579 24.75 -8.39 -23.94
N GLU A 580 23.90 -7.74 -23.13
CA GLU A 580 23.95 -6.30 -22.89
C GLU A 580 24.92 -5.87 -21.78
N ALA A 581 25.69 -6.79 -21.18
CA ALA A 581 26.55 -6.49 -20.03
C ALA A 581 27.47 -5.28 -20.28
N PHE A 582 28.05 -5.19 -21.48
CA PHE A 582 28.96 -4.11 -21.90
C PHE A 582 28.33 -3.19 -22.97
N LEU A 583 27.00 -3.11 -23.06
CA LEU A 583 26.30 -2.31 -24.07
C LEU A 583 26.77 -0.84 -24.04
N LYS A 584 27.39 -0.38 -25.15
CA LYS A 584 28.05 0.93 -25.30
C LYS A 584 29.33 1.12 -24.47
N CYS A 585 30.21 0.11 -24.44
CA CYS A 585 31.62 0.24 -24.05
C CYS A 585 32.51 0.09 -25.31
N PRO A 586 33.51 0.95 -25.55
CA PRO A 586 34.43 0.82 -26.68
C PRO A 586 35.58 -0.15 -26.36
N LEU A 587 35.25 -1.41 -26.09
CA LEU A 587 36.24 -2.45 -25.78
C LEU A 587 37.20 -2.63 -26.98
N LYS A 588 38.49 -2.37 -26.75
CA LYS A 588 39.58 -2.58 -27.72
C LYS A 588 40.43 -3.83 -27.40
N ILE A 589 40.52 -4.18 -26.11
CA ILE A 589 41.41 -5.26 -25.62
C ILE A 589 40.63 -6.13 -24.64
N ILE A 590 40.52 -7.41 -24.95
CA ILE A 590 40.00 -8.44 -24.03
C ILE A 590 41.09 -9.48 -23.83
N THR A 591 41.50 -9.74 -22.59
CA THR A 591 42.52 -10.75 -22.26
C THR A 591 41.99 -11.80 -21.28
N PHE A 592 42.64 -12.97 -21.25
CA PHE A 592 42.34 -14.07 -20.34
C PHE A 592 43.64 -14.59 -19.72
N ASN A 593 43.62 -14.95 -18.43
CA ASN A 593 44.74 -15.67 -17.82
C ASN A 593 44.82 -17.14 -18.30
N GLU A 594 43.70 -17.70 -18.79
CA GLU A 594 43.56 -19.12 -19.15
C GLU A 594 42.85 -19.29 -20.51
N GLY A 595 43.60 -19.05 -21.60
CA GLY A 595 43.23 -19.39 -22.99
C GLY A 595 42.36 -18.37 -23.74
N ASN A 596 42.60 -18.25 -25.04
CA ASN A 596 41.94 -17.27 -25.94
C ASN A 596 40.51 -17.71 -26.33
N TYR A 597 39.63 -17.92 -25.35
CA TYR A 597 38.27 -18.44 -25.57
C TYR A 597 37.23 -17.78 -24.65
N PHE A 598 36.34 -16.97 -25.22
CA PHE A 598 35.26 -16.28 -24.49
C PHE A 598 34.00 -17.15 -24.35
N ARG A 599 33.72 -17.60 -23.12
CA ARG A 599 32.51 -18.39 -22.77
C ARG A 599 31.31 -17.54 -22.42
N GLY A 600 30.76 -16.87 -23.43
CA GLY A 600 29.58 -16.03 -23.30
C GLY A 600 29.04 -15.62 -24.67
N THR A 601 27.93 -14.88 -24.64
CA THR A 601 27.25 -14.39 -25.85
C THR A 601 27.77 -13.00 -26.23
N LEU A 602 28.36 -12.88 -27.42
CA LEU A 602 28.83 -11.63 -28.03
C LEU A 602 27.94 -11.24 -29.21
N SER A 603 27.76 -9.94 -29.47
CA SER A 603 27.15 -9.51 -30.74
C SER A 603 28.05 -9.91 -31.92
N TYR A 604 27.49 -10.02 -33.14
CA TYR A 604 28.29 -10.38 -34.31
C TYR A 604 29.44 -9.39 -34.58
N GLN A 605 29.22 -8.08 -34.38
CA GLN A 605 30.29 -7.08 -34.35
C GLN A 605 31.40 -7.47 -33.36
N GLN A 606 31.04 -7.72 -32.11
CA GLN A 606 32.00 -8.05 -31.06
C GLN A 606 32.72 -9.38 -31.30
N HIS A 607 32.11 -10.31 -32.03
CA HIS A 607 32.79 -11.51 -32.48
C HIS A 607 33.90 -11.19 -33.50
N LEU A 608 33.62 -10.36 -34.51
CA LEU A 608 34.63 -9.91 -35.48
C LEU A 608 35.76 -9.15 -34.79
N ASP A 609 35.42 -8.18 -33.92
CA ASP A 609 36.38 -7.39 -33.12
C ASP A 609 37.34 -8.27 -32.29
N LEU A 610 36.90 -9.47 -31.88
CA LEU A 610 37.71 -10.45 -31.16
C LEU A 610 38.40 -11.49 -32.05
N GLN A 611 37.84 -11.79 -33.22
CA GLN A 611 38.42 -12.69 -34.21
C GLN A 611 39.70 -12.09 -34.80
N GLU A 612 39.72 -10.77 -35.05
CA GLU A 612 40.91 -10.03 -35.52
C GLU A 612 42.10 -10.15 -34.56
N ILE A 613 41.84 -10.23 -33.24
CA ILE A 613 42.87 -10.43 -32.20
C ILE A 613 43.00 -11.90 -31.73
N GLY A 614 42.52 -12.85 -32.53
CA GLY A 614 42.77 -14.28 -32.33
C GLY A 614 42.01 -14.94 -31.16
N ILE A 615 40.89 -14.35 -30.72
CA ILE A 615 40.06 -14.86 -29.62
C ILE A 615 38.82 -15.56 -30.17
N LYS A 616 38.61 -16.81 -29.77
CA LYS A 616 37.45 -17.62 -30.17
C LYS A 616 36.25 -17.34 -29.26
N SER A 617 35.05 -17.35 -29.82
CA SER A 617 33.77 -17.10 -29.11
C SER A 617 32.95 -18.38 -28.99
N GLU A 618 32.25 -18.58 -27.86
CA GLU A 618 31.36 -19.73 -27.64
C GLU A 618 29.97 -19.53 -28.26
N HIS A 619 29.40 -18.32 -28.13
CA HIS A 619 28.07 -17.95 -28.63
C HIS A 619 28.09 -16.57 -29.29
N ILE A 620 27.44 -16.46 -30.45
CA ILE A 620 27.47 -15.28 -31.33
C ILE A 620 26.03 -14.91 -31.69
N ILE A 621 25.58 -13.75 -31.22
CA ILE A 621 24.21 -13.27 -31.39
C ILE A 621 24.11 -12.18 -32.46
N TYR A 622 23.15 -12.32 -33.37
CA TYR A 622 22.83 -11.28 -34.35
C TYR A 622 21.80 -10.33 -33.73
N THR A 623 22.22 -9.11 -33.40
CA THR A 623 21.38 -8.08 -32.77
C THR A 623 20.80 -7.11 -33.80
N ARG A 624 19.92 -6.22 -33.35
CA ARG A 624 19.38 -5.12 -34.19
C ARG A 624 20.45 -4.14 -34.68
N HIS A 625 21.58 -4.05 -33.98
CA HIS A 625 22.70 -3.20 -34.39
C HIS A 625 23.53 -3.91 -35.46
N ASP A 626 23.81 -5.21 -35.29
CA ASP A 626 24.48 -6.02 -36.32
C ASP A 626 23.65 -6.03 -37.61
N ARG A 627 22.34 -6.31 -37.54
CA ARG A 627 21.43 -6.25 -38.71
C ARG A 627 21.42 -4.89 -39.42
N ARG A 628 21.58 -3.79 -38.68
CA ARG A 628 21.65 -2.44 -39.25
C ARG A 628 22.99 -2.14 -39.95
N ARG A 629 24.06 -2.87 -39.62
CA ARG A 629 25.40 -2.70 -40.22
C ARG A 629 25.69 -3.72 -41.33
N TYR A 630 25.27 -4.96 -41.15
CA TYR A 630 25.58 -6.11 -42.02
C TYR A 630 24.37 -6.59 -42.86
N GLY A 631 23.21 -5.94 -42.70
CA GLY A 631 21.99 -6.26 -43.45
C GLY A 631 21.21 -7.46 -42.89
N ASN A 632 20.36 -8.05 -43.72
CA ASN A 632 19.45 -9.13 -43.30
C ASN A 632 20.01 -10.54 -43.52
N ASN A 633 21.16 -10.68 -44.18
CA ASN A 633 21.83 -11.95 -44.39
C ASN A 633 22.61 -12.32 -43.12
N ILE A 634 22.21 -13.40 -42.45
CA ILE A 634 22.79 -13.79 -41.16
C ILE A 634 24.08 -14.61 -41.41
N PRO A 635 25.24 -14.21 -40.85
CA PRO A 635 26.50 -14.95 -41.00
C PRO A 635 26.46 -16.36 -40.40
N SER A 636 27.16 -17.31 -41.02
CA SER A 636 27.18 -18.73 -40.62
C SER A 636 27.83 -19.02 -39.26
N CYS A 637 28.62 -18.08 -38.70
CA CYS A 637 29.15 -18.21 -37.35
C CYS A 637 28.13 -17.84 -36.26
N VAL A 638 27.01 -17.19 -36.60
CA VAL A 638 25.95 -16.84 -35.65
C VAL A 638 25.22 -18.12 -35.19
N ASP A 639 24.95 -18.21 -33.89
CA ASP A 639 24.11 -19.26 -33.31
C ASP A 639 22.87 -18.76 -32.56
N ILE A 640 22.67 -17.44 -32.41
CA ILE A 640 21.47 -16.85 -31.78
C ILE A 640 20.95 -15.66 -32.59
N ILE A 641 19.63 -15.53 -32.77
CA ILE A 641 18.98 -14.27 -33.21
C ILE A 641 18.43 -13.53 -31.99
N GLY A 642 18.91 -12.32 -31.74
CA GLY A 642 18.64 -11.58 -30.50
C GLY A 642 17.30 -10.86 -30.42
N THR A 643 16.98 -10.42 -29.20
CA THR A 643 15.75 -9.70 -28.86
C THR A 643 15.54 -8.51 -29.81
N LYS A 644 14.40 -8.47 -30.51
CA LYS A 644 14.06 -7.41 -31.49
C LYS A 644 15.11 -7.18 -32.60
N ALA A 645 15.92 -8.17 -32.96
CA ALA A 645 16.97 -8.04 -33.98
C ALA A 645 16.43 -7.58 -35.35
N PHE A 646 15.32 -8.17 -35.80
CA PHE A 646 14.63 -7.82 -37.03
C PHE A 646 13.47 -6.84 -36.82
N ASP A 647 13.32 -6.22 -35.62
CA ASP A 647 12.19 -5.31 -35.35
C ASP A 647 12.09 -4.19 -36.40
N GLY A 648 10.91 -4.11 -37.04
CA GLY A 648 10.61 -3.21 -38.15
C GLY A 648 11.33 -3.53 -39.46
N CYS A 649 11.65 -4.80 -39.75
CA CYS A 649 12.26 -5.18 -41.03
C CYS A 649 11.28 -5.01 -42.21
N SER A 650 11.80 -4.51 -43.33
CA SER A 650 11.06 -4.22 -44.56
C SER A 650 11.20 -5.28 -45.66
N SER A 651 12.02 -6.32 -45.46
CA SER A 651 12.15 -7.43 -46.41
C SER A 651 10.87 -8.28 -46.47
N GLU A 652 10.56 -8.78 -47.66
CA GLU A 652 9.42 -9.68 -47.87
C GLU A 652 9.74 -11.14 -47.52
N GLU A 653 11.02 -11.53 -47.55
CA GLU A 653 11.51 -12.86 -47.18
C GLU A 653 12.72 -12.74 -46.24
N ILE A 654 12.81 -13.63 -45.25
CA ILE A 654 13.99 -13.81 -44.40
C ILE A 654 14.29 -15.31 -44.31
N VAL A 655 15.58 -15.67 -44.45
CA VAL A 655 16.08 -17.04 -44.28
C VAL A 655 16.87 -17.11 -42.98
N ILE A 656 16.50 -18.03 -42.08
CA ILE A 656 17.24 -18.31 -40.85
C ILE A 656 18.22 -19.47 -41.16
N PRO A 657 19.56 -19.28 -41.06
CA PRO A 657 20.52 -20.35 -41.30
C PRO A 657 20.36 -21.53 -40.33
N SER A 658 20.71 -22.74 -40.78
CA SER A 658 20.76 -23.95 -39.94
C SER A 658 21.79 -23.91 -38.81
N THR A 659 22.65 -22.89 -38.77
CA THR A 659 23.63 -22.65 -37.70
C THR A 659 22.99 -21.99 -36.46
N ILE A 660 21.81 -21.40 -36.60
CA ILE A 660 21.05 -20.81 -35.49
C ILE A 660 20.50 -21.92 -34.59
N LYS A 661 20.79 -21.81 -33.29
CA LYS A 661 20.37 -22.73 -32.22
C LYS A 661 19.30 -22.12 -31.31
N LYS A 662 19.12 -20.80 -31.33
CA LYS A 662 18.14 -20.09 -30.49
C LYS A 662 17.61 -18.81 -31.15
N LEU A 663 16.33 -18.54 -30.91
CA LEU A 663 15.65 -17.29 -31.22
C LEU A 663 15.23 -16.63 -29.90
N ASP A 664 15.34 -15.31 -29.80
CA ASP A 664 14.90 -14.52 -28.64
C ASP A 664 13.55 -13.84 -28.88
N CYS A 665 12.90 -13.45 -27.78
CA CYS A 665 11.60 -12.78 -27.77
C CYS A 665 11.53 -11.58 -28.72
N TYR A 666 10.39 -11.43 -29.41
CA TYR A 666 10.10 -10.31 -30.31
C TYR A 666 11.10 -10.13 -31.48
N CYS A 667 11.91 -11.15 -31.83
CA CYS A 667 12.95 -11.02 -32.85
C CYS A 667 12.46 -10.44 -34.19
N PHE A 668 11.25 -10.77 -34.67
CA PHE A 668 10.64 -10.27 -35.91
C PHE A 668 9.43 -9.33 -35.69
N TYR A 669 9.42 -8.58 -34.59
CA TYR A 669 8.33 -7.64 -34.27
C TYR A 669 8.17 -6.53 -35.35
N HIS A 670 6.95 -6.03 -35.55
CA HIS A 670 6.62 -5.01 -36.57
C HIS A 670 7.09 -5.27 -38.03
N CYS A 671 7.45 -6.49 -38.43
CA CYS A 671 7.87 -6.82 -39.79
C CYS A 671 6.70 -6.81 -40.82
N LYS A 672 6.01 -5.68 -40.97
CA LYS A 672 4.73 -5.57 -41.72
C LYS A 672 4.79 -5.99 -43.19
N LYS A 673 5.96 -5.90 -43.84
CA LYS A 673 6.16 -6.32 -45.25
C LYS A 673 6.56 -7.79 -45.40
N LEU A 674 6.87 -8.49 -44.31
CA LEU A 674 7.34 -9.87 -44.34
C LEU A 674 6.19 -10.80 -44.78
N LYS A 675 6.39 -11.47 -45.92
CA LYS A 675 5.50 -12.45 -46.54
C LYS A 675 5.91 -13.89 -46.22
N ARG A 676 7.22 -14.13 -45.99
CA ARG A 676 7.79 -15.47 -45.78
C ARG A 676 8.97 -15.48 -44.81
N ILE A 677 9.05 -16.51 -43.97
CA ILE A 677 10.23 -16.84 -43.17
C ILE A 677 10.59 -18.31 -43.38
N LYS A 678 11.83 -18.59 -43.81
CA LYS A 678 12.36 -19.96 -43.92
C LYS A 678 13.12 -20.31 -42.64
N ILE A 679 12.68 -21.35 -41.95
CA ILE A 679 13.18 -21.73 -40.62
C ILE A 679 13.67 -23.19 -40.61
N PRO A 680 14.84 -23.49 -39.99
CA PRO A 680 15.28 -24.86 -39.72
C PRO A 680 14.29 -25.61 -38.83
N ALA A 681 13.96 -26.86 -39.16
CA ALA A 681 12.92 -27.62 -38.46
C ALA A 681 13.10 -27.67 -36.92
N LEU A 682 14.34 -27.77 -36.43
CA LEU A 682 14.67 -27.83 -34.99
C LEU A 682 14.35 -26.55 -34.19
N LEU A 683 14.06 -25.42 -34.86
CA LEU A 683 13.66 -24.17 -34.20
C LEU A 683 12.14 -23.95 -34.20
N PHE A 684 11.37 -24.74 -34.95
CA PHE A 684 9.97 -24.47 -35.27
C PHE A 684 9.09 -24.30 -34.02
N ASP A 685 9.17 -25.24 -33.07
CA ASP A 685 8.37 -25.20 -31.84
C ASP A 685 8.76 -24.03 -30.93
N SER A 686 10.07 -23.74 -30.83
CA SER A 686 10.56 -22.58 -30.07
C SER A 686 10.09 -21.26 -30.67
N PHE A 687 10.00 -21.17 -32.00
CA PHE A 687 9.46 -20.01 -32.70
C PHE A 687 7.95 -19.86 -32.48
N LYS A 688 7.20 -20.97 -32.47
CA LYS A 688 5.77 -20.96 -32.17
C LYS A 688 5.50 -20.45 -30.76
N GLN A 689 6.12 -21.04 -29.74
CA GLN A 689 5.96 -20.64 -28.33
C GLN A 689 6.26 -19.15 -28.11
N ILE A 690 7.39 -18.66 -28.65
CA ILE A 690 7.81 -17.26 -28.51
C ILE A 690 6.83 -16.27 -29.18
N ASN A 691 6.05 -16.69 -30.17
CA ASN A 691 5.04 -15.84 -30.80
C ASN A 691 3.64 -15.96 -30.15
N GLU A 692 3.32 -17.09 -29.51
CA GLU A 692 2.06 -17.26 -28.77
C GLU A 692 2.01 -16.36 -27.52
N GLU A 693 3.14 -16.16 -26.83
CA GLU A 693 3.28 -15.18 -25.73
C GLU A 693 3.00 -13.72 -26.16
N ILE A 694 3.10 -13.39 -27.44
CA ILE A 694 2.88 -12.01 -27.96
C ILE A 694 1.39 -11.67 -28.04
N VAL A 695 0.49 -12.67 -28.07
CA VAL A 695 -0.94 -12.47 -28.34
C VAL A 695 -1.69 -11.77 -27.20
N GLN A 696 -1.16 -11.77 -25.98
CA GLN A 696 -1.83 -11.18 -24.80
C GLN A 696 -1.69 -9.64 -24.70
N ASP A 697 -0.70 -9.03 -25.34
CA ASP A 697 -0.46 -7.58 -25.29
C ASP A 697 -1.06 -6.84 -26.50
N ASN A 698 -2.39 -6.66 -26.47
CA ASN A 698 -3.19 -5.70 -27.27
C ASN A 698 -2.66 -5.28 -28.65
N GLN A 699 -2.78 -6.15 -29.66
CA GLN A 699 -3.24 -5.92 -31.06
C GLN A 699 -2.92 -7.19 -31.89
N PRO A 700 -3.77 -7.63 -32.83
CA PRO A 700 -3.71 -8.98 -33.39
C PRO A 700 -2.56 -9.15 -34.39
N ASN A 701 -1.50 -9.85 -33.98
CA ASN A 701 -0.39 -10.23 -34.86
C ASN A 701 -0.56 -11.65 -35.45
N SER A 702 -1.80 -12.06 -35.75
CA SER A 702 -2.20 -13.37 -36.29
C SER A 702 -1.63 -13.69 -37.68
N SER A 703 -0.89 -12.77 -38.29
CA SER A 703 -0.36 -12.89 -39.66
C SER A 703 1.08 -13.41 -39.77
N LEU A 704 1.75 -13.80 -38.67
CA LEU A 704 3.15 -14.29 -38.73
C LEU A 704 3.26 -15.82 -38.83
N LEU A 705 2.38 -16.57 -38.16
CA LEU A 705 2.38 -18.04 -38.17
C LEU A 705 2.02 -18.63 -39.55
N SER A 706 1.16 -17.96 -40.31
CA SER A 706 0.76 -18.36 -41.68
C SER A 706 1.82 -18.09 -42.76
N LYS A 707 3.05 -17.73 -42.38
CA LYS A 707 4.14 -17.31 -43.28
C LYS A 707 5.43 -18.11 -43.12
N ILE A 708 5.37 -19.23 -42.39
CA ILE A 708 6.54 -20.05 -42.08
C ILE A 708 6.67 -21.16 -43.13
N GLU A 709 7.83 -21.25 -43.80
CA GLU A 709 8.24 -22.41 -44.58
C GLU A 709 9.30 -23.19 -43.79
N MET A 710 9.07 -24.49 -43.57
CA MET A 710 10.07 -25.39 -42.96
C MET A 710 11.10 -25.81 -44.01
N MET A 711 12.39 -25.65 -43.68
CA MET A 711 13.47 -26.19 -44.51
C MET A 711 13.69 -27.68 -44.20
N HIS A 712 13.20 -28.55 -45.08
CA HIS A 712 13.50 -29.98 -45.05
C HIS A 712 14.80 -30.27 -45.81
N HIS A 713 15.75 -30.94 -45.16
CA HIS A 713 16.96 -31.42 -45.82
C HIS A 713 16.67 -32.65 -46.69
N PRO A 714 17.22 -32.75 -47.91
CA PRO A 714 17.33 -34.03 -48.60
C PRO A 714 18.30 -34.96 -47.86
N HIS A 715 18.09 -36.27 -48.03
CA HIS A 715 18.85 -37.41 -47.50
C HIS A 715 20.38 -37.16 -47.31
N HIS A 716 21.09 -37.72 -46.31
CA HIS A 716 21.05 -39.14 -45.91
C HIS A 716 21.82 -39.42 -44.59
N GLN A 717 21.68 -40.66 -44.09
CA GLN A 717 22.61 -41.43 -43.23
C GLN A 717 22.76 -41.06 -41.74
N SER A 718 22.47 -42.05 -40.90
CA SER A 718 22.77 -42.10 -39.47
C SER A 718 24.25 -42.39 -39.19
N VAL A 719 24.93 -41.50 -38.47
CA VAL A 719 26.25 -41.76 -37.87
C VAL A 719 26.16 -41.54 -36.36
N THR A 720 26.55 -42.55 -35.59
CA THR A 720 26.52 -42.49 -34.12
C THR A 720 27.71 -41.70 -33.55
N PRO A 721 27.49 -40.82 -32.55
CA PRO A 721 28.57 -39.97 -32.03
C PRO A 721 29.51 -40.74 -31.10
N LYS A 722 30.58 -41.33 -31.65
CA LYS A 722 31.71 -41.82 -30.86
C LYS A 722 32.56 -40.66 -30.35
N LEU A 723 32.29 -40.24 -29.12
CA LEU A 723 33.20 -39.38 -28.36
C LEU A 723 34.57 -40.05 -28.16
N LYS A 724 35.64 -39.39 -28.59
CA LYS A 724 37.00 -39.61 -28.09
C LYS A 724 37.65 -38.24 -27.82
N TYR A 725 38.24 -38.11 -26.63
CA TYR A 725 39.10 -36.96 -26.28
C TYR A 725 40.57 -37.31 -26.57
N SER A 726 41.36 -36.32 -26.98
CA SER A 726 42.82 -36.34 -26.80
C SER A 726 43.39 -34.92 -26.62
N THR A 727 43.88 -34.68 -25.41
CA THR A 727 45.10 -33.96 -25.00
C THR A 727 46.19 -33.79 -26.08
N THR A 728 47.08 -32.78 -26.10
CA THR A 728 47.31 -31.55 -25.29
C THR A 728 48.17 -30.57 -26.12
N ILE A 729 47.96 -29.25 -26.04
CA ILE A 729 49.00 -28.24 -26.34
C ILE A 729 48.92 -27.08 -25.34
N SER A 730 50.08 -26.63 -24.85
CA SER A 730 50.31 -25.38 -24.10
C SER A 730 51.39 -24.57 -24.80
N PHE A 731 51.40 -23.23 -24.71
CA PHE A 731 52.62 -22.42 -24.53
C PHE A 731 52.32 -20.96 -24.12
N LYS A 732 53.37 -20.15 -23.93
CA LYS A 732 53.38 -18.95 -23.07
C LYS A 732 52.79 -17.66 -23.69
N SER A 733 52.46 -16.75 -22.78
CA SER A 733 52.03 -15.36 -22.90
C SER A 733 52.59 -14.55 -24.08
N THR A 734 51.70 -13.86 -24.78
CA THR A 734 52.02 -12.87 -25.84
C THR A 734 51.29 -11.55 -25.57
N VAL A 735 51.95 -10.42 -25.80
CA VAL A 735 51.33 -9.08 -25.82
C VAL A 735 51.40 -8.52 -27.24
N ILE A 736 50.28 -8.00 -27.73
CA ILE A 736 50.16 -7.39 -29.07
C ILE A 736 49.97 -5.89 -28.90
N TYR A 737 50.79 -5.10 -29.58
CA TYR A 737 50.72 -3.64 -29.60
C TYR A 737 50.06 -3.20 -30.91
N ILE A 738 49.00 -2.40 -30.80
CA ILE A 738 48.20 -1.91 -31.91
C ILE A 738 48.16 -0.38 -31.82
N ASN A 739 48.41 0.30 -32.94
CA ASN A 739 48.43 1.77 -33.01
C ASN A 739 47.00 2.35 -33.15
N ASN A 740 46.91 3.67 -33.37
CA ASN A 740 45.61 4.35 -33.55
C ASN A 740 44.99 4.15 -34.95
N SER A 741 45.69 3.52 -35.90
CA SER A 741 45.18 3.11 -37.23
C SER A 741 44.82 1.62 -37.31
N ASN A 742 44.75 0.92 -36.17
CA ASN A 742 44.50 -0.53 -36.05
C ASN A 742 45.58 -1.45 -36.65
N GLU A 743 46.78 -0.95 -36.92
CA GLU A 743 47.90 -1.76 -37.39
C GLU A 743 48.72 -2.32 -36.22
N ILE A 744 49.18 -3.56 -36.36
CA ILE A 744 50.04 -4.23 -35.38
C ILE A 744 51.45 -3.65 -35.50
N THR A 745 51.93 -2.98 -34.45
CA THR A 745 53.26 -2.35 -34.43
C THR A 745 54.35 -3.21 -33.79
N SER A 746 53.99 -4.08 -32.83
CA SER A 746 54.89 -5.10 -32.30
C SER A 746 54.14 -6.24 -31.61
N ILE A 747 54.83 -7.37 -31.45
CA ILE A 747 54.37 -8.55 -30.72
C ILE A 747 55.49 -8.97 -29.78
N GLU A 748 55.26 -8.90 -28.46
CA GLU A 748 56.24 -9.31 -27.45
C GLU A 748 55.86 -10.64 -26.78
N LEU A 749 56.83 -11.55 -26.72
CA LEU A 749 56.76 -12.79 -25.95
C LEU A 749 57.42 -12.57 -24.59
N ILE A 750 56.62 -12.47 -23.53
CA ILE A 750 57.15 -12.26 -22.17
C ILE A 750 57.76 -13.58 -21.66
N LYS A 751 59.09 -13.68 -21.74
CA LYS A 751 59.87 -14.70 -21.03
C LYS A 751 59.96 -14.36 -19.53
N TYR A 752 59.10 -15.00 -18.75
CA TYR A 752 59.50 -15.58 -17.47
C TYR A 752 60.04 -16.99 -17.73
#